data_AF-A0A4S1ZIK2-F1
#
_entry.id   AF-A0A4S1ZIK2-F1
#
_cell.length_a   1.000
_cell.length_b   1.000
_cell.length_c   1.000
_cell.angle_alpha   90.00
_cell.angle_beta   90.00
_cell.angle_gamma   90.00
#
_symmetry.space_group_name_H-M   'P 1'
#
loop_
_entity.id
_entity.type
_entity.pdbx_description
1 polymer ?
#
loop_
_entity_poly.entity_id
_entity_poly.type
_entity_poly.pdbx_seq_one_letter_code
_entity_poly.pdbx_strand_id
1 'polypeptide(L)'
;MKRLLRHIAIMALTFIVSLSAGAAVITQSGWFETAYAKWEPVNGASDYQVFIKPSGGTYTMLDKELVRQYPGYYRADAVGLTAGSYVMKIVPVINGTADDSKAMETAPVIVMAHDRNGFAHYNRSEGVGAYNNDGTLKSNARVIYVTANNAKTVTLGVMQDKNEVSFTGLQAIIGAFEKGKETRPLAIRIIGTIKGEDMDKFGSSAEGLQIKGKSGAYNANITLEGIGNDAAIHGFGILCRSISSVEFRNFAIMLCMDDCLSLDTDNHNIWVHNMDFFYGGTGGDADQAKGDGTVDIKGKSSHITVSYNHFFDSGKCSLGGMKSETTDCWMTYHHNWFDHSDSRHPRIRTAFYHVYNNYFDGNSKYGVGVTTGGSSFVESNYFRNCKYPMLISKQGTDAEGDGTFSGENGGVNKAYNNFIKGERKVQYYDGSQTDGKWDAVLVNSRDESVTATALAGGSSYNNAADTEARKAVPASAIETPEVARTTTQAYAGRCEQGDFKWTFNNSIEDENYGVISELKNAVVNYQSTLIGFADGTSIKNGGAQPTGDGLAVDGGNGKGIDPVKNEEYVPSWAGGGSITPDPDPTGATQINFPTSKDGVTASGTTAMSSSSIALKNGYYSSSAGYDNGIILKVANGFKSGDIVTIAGTIKPSSGKRATAVLAKATAGCQAMAVEEEIHKFDDFTATATDQTYTLTKDYDELWLVRDGNTTATITKIVITRPTGIDNVGTVILDTEHMYDITGRRIASPAKRQLYIKGGKKHIAQ
;
A
#
# COMPACT_ATOMS: atom_id res chain seq x y z
N MET A 1 -30.75 -37.71 -63.97
CA MET A 1 -30.17 -36.97 -62.83
C MET A 1 -28.77 -37.54 -62.58
N LYS A 2 -27.68 -37.14 -63.26
CA LYS A 2 -27.26 -35.85 -63.84
C LYS A 2 -27.43 -34.70 -62.85
N ARG A 3 -26.28 -34.13 -62.47
CA ARG A 3 -26.02 -33.04 -61.53
C ARG A 3 -25.98 -33.47 -60.06
N LEU A 4 -24.80 -33.88 -59.59
CA LEU A 4 -24.03 -33.10 -58.62
C LEU A 4 -22.73 -33.84 -58.25
N LEU A 5 -21.79 -33.92 -59.20
CA LEU A 5 -20.39 -34.28 -58.92
C LEU A 5 -19.60 -34.07 -60.21
N ARG A 6 -18.92 -32.91 -60.32
CA ARG A 6 -17.57 -32.73 -60.89
C ARG A 6 -17.25 -31.25 -61.19
N HIS A 7 -16.21 -30.78 -60.47
CA HIS A 7 -15.29 -29.67 -60.76
C HIS A 7 -15.82 -28.23 -60.68
N ILE A 8 -15.24 -27.45 -59.75
CA ILE A 8 -14.21 -26.44 -60.05
C ILE A 8 -13.49 -26.13 -58.73
N ALA A 9 -12.20 -26.47 -58.69
CA ALA A 9 -11.23 -25.75 -57.87
C ALA A 9 -10.88 -24.47 -58.63
N ILE A 10 -10.95 -23.29 -57.99
CA ILE A 10 -10.19 -22.06 -58.28
C ILE A 10 -10.50 -21.02 -57.18
N MET A 11 -9.43 -20.50 -56.60
CA MET A 11 -9.25 -19.22 -55.90
C MET A 11 -10.12 -18.94 -54.66
N ALA A 12 -9.56 -18.99 -53.45
CA ALA A 12 -8.65 -17.97 -52.90
C ALA A 12 -9.26 -16.56 -52.92
N LEU A 13 -10.06 -16.26 -51.90
CA LEU A 13 -9.94 -15.03 -51.11
C LEU A 13 -10.82 -15.14 -49.86
N THR A 14 -10.51 -16.06 -48.95
CA THR A 14 -10.82 -15.78 -47.55
C THR A 14 -9.92 -14.62 -47.19
N PHE A 15 -10.53 -13.44 -47.05
CA PHE A 15 -9.94 -12.28 -46.39
C PHE A 15 -9.65 -12.71 -44.94
N ILE A 16 -8.57 -13.46 -44.72
CA ILE A 16 -7.81 -13.34 -43.49
C ILE A 16 -7.22 -11.95 -43.63
N VAL A 17 -7.91 -10.96 -43.08
CA VAL A 17 -7.20 -9.77 -42.66
C VAL A 17 -6.32 -10.25 -41.52
N SER A 18 -5.18 -10.82 -41.86
CA SER A 18 -4.01 -10.79 -40.99
C SER A 18 -3.58 -9.34 -40.99
N LEU A 19 -4.33 -8.52 -40.25
CA LEU A 19 -3.71 -7.46 -39.51
C LEU A 19 -2.71 -8.20 -38.62
N SER A 20 -1.46 -8.29 -39.09
CA SER A 20 -0.37 -8.45 -38.16
C SER A 20 -0.40 -7.19 -37.31
N ALA A 21 -1.20 -7.19 -36.25
CA ALA A 21 -0.93 -6.30 -35.15
C ALA A 21 0.52 -6.61 -34.78
N GLY A 22 1.42 -5.65 -34.98
CA GLY A 22 2.76 -5.77 -34.43
C GLY A 22 2.62 -6.06 -32.94
N ALA A 23 3.52 -6.86 -32.37
CA ALA A 23 3.53 -7.10 -30.93
C ALA A 23 3.38 -5.77 -30.19
N ALA A 24 2.53 -5.75 -29.17
CA ALA A 24 2.22 -4.54 -28.43
C ALA A 24 2.77 -4.58 -27.01
N VAL A 25 3.03 -3.40 -26.46
CA VAL A 25 3.13 -3.23 -25.00
C VAL A 25 1.74 -3.50 -24.42
N ILE A 26 1.65 -4.51 -23.56
CA ILE A 26 0.42 -4.94 -22.88
C ILE A 26 0.14 -4.02 -21.70
N THR A 27 1.14 -3.80 -20.86
CA THR A 27 1.07 -2.92 -19.69
C THR A 27 2.39 -2.22 -19.46
N GLN A 28 2.34 -1.02 -18.90
CA GLN A 28 3.50 -0.24 -18.50
C GLN A 28 3.13 0.59 -17.27
N SER A 29 4.03 0.72 -16.31
CA SER A 29 3.84 1.63 -15.17
C SER A 29 5.20 1.94 -14.53
N GLY A 30 5.20 2.96 -13.67
CA GLY A 30 6.24 3.10 -12.67
C GLY A 30 5.77 2.63 -11.30
N TRP A 31 6.74 2.45 -10.43
CA TRP A 31 6.61 2.16 -9.01
C TRP A 31 7.64 3.01 -8.25
N PHE A 32 7.92 2.68 -7.00
CA PHE A 32 9.06 3.26 -6.28
C PHE A 32 10.37 2.86 -6.96
N GLU A 33 11.07 3.88 -7.48
CA GLU A 33 12.43 3.81 -8.06
C GLU A 33 12.58 2.76 -9.17
N THR A 34 11.45 2.40 -9.77
CA THR A 34 11.31 1.32 -10.73
C THR A 34 10.34 1.73 -11.85
N ALA A 35 10.69 1.40 -13.09
CA ALA A 35 9.78 1.44 -14.24
C ALA A 35 9.70 0.05 -14.85
N TYR A 36 8.51 -0.40 -15.24
CA TYR A 36 8.34 -1.69 -15.87
C TYR A 36 7.43 -1.65 -17.10
N ALA A 37 7.62 -2.64 -17.97
CA ALA A 37 6.77 -2.91 -19.11
C ALA A 37 6.56 -4.41 -19.28
N LYS A 38 5.37 -4.80 -19.74
CA LYS A 38 5.01 -6.15 -20.19
C LYS A 38 4.60 -6.07 -21.66
N TRP A 39 5.03 -7.00 -22.51
CA TRP A 39 4.74 -6.99 -23.94
C TRP A 39 4.49 -8.38 -24.52
N GLU A 40 3.79 -8.41 -25.65
CA GLU A 40 3.51 -9.64 -26.39
C GLU A 40 4.77 -10.18 -27.08
N PRO A 41 4.91 -11.50 -27.23
CA PRO A 41 5.99 -12.09 -28.03
C PRO A 41 5.98 -11.58 -29.48
N VAL A 42 7.13 -11.08 -29.94
CA VAL A 42 7.38 -10.79 -31.35
C VAL A 42 7.72 -12.10 -32.08
N ASN A 43 7.01 -12.38 -33.17
CA ASN A 43 7.25 -13.59 -33.96
C ASN A 43 8.70 -13.66 -34.48
N GLY A 44 9.37 -14.78 -34.19
CA GLY A 44 10.77 -15.02 -34.56
C GLY A 44 11.80 -14.35 -33.65
N ALA A 45 11.39 -13.65 -32.59
CA ALA A 45 12.32 -13.12 -31.60
C ALA A 45 12.86 -14.25 -30.72
N SER A 46 14.18 -14.23 -30.49
CA SER A 46 14.88 -15.15 -29.59
C SER A 46 15.32 -14.48 -28.28
N ASP A 47 15.28 -13.14 -28.21
CA ASP A 47 15.65 -12.32 -27.07
C ASP A 47 15.11 -10.88 -27.25
N TYR A 48 15.28 -10.01 -26.27
CA TYR A 48 14.95 -8.59 -26.34
C TYR A 48 16.02 -7.70 -25.69
N GLN A 49 16.44 -6.66 -26.39
CA GLN A 49 17.23 -5.58 -25.82
C GLN A 49 16.28 -4.49 -25.33
N VAL A 50 16.29 -4.22 -24.03
CA VAL A 50 15.43 -3.21 -23.42
C VAL A 50 16.27 -2.03 -22.97
N PHE A 51 15.78 -0.83 -23.27
CA PHE A 51 16.43 0.42 -22.93
C PHE A 51 15.46 1.30 -22.13
N ILE A 52 16.02 2.19 -21.31
CA ILE A 52 15.23 3.20 -20.60
C ILE A 52 15.89 4.58 -20.70
N LYS A 53 15.08 5.64 -20.76
CA LYS A 53 15.54 7.03 -20.66
C LYS A 53 14.60 7.84 -19.76
N PRO A 54 15.10 8.83 -19.02
CA PRO A 54 14.24 9.89 -18.49
C PRO A 54 13.70 10.74 -19.64
N SER A 55 12.57 11.42 -19.44
CA SER A 55 11.99 12.33 -20.44
C SER A 55 13.01 13.38 -20.88
N GLY A 56 13.36 13.38 -22.17
CA GLY A 56 14.39 14.27 -22.75
C GLY A 56 15.85 13.79 -22.58
N GLY A 57 16.10 12.62 -21.98
CA GLY A 57 17.43 12.04 -21.81
C GLY A 57 17.82 11.03 -22.90
N THR A 58 18.92 10.33 -22.65
CA THR A 58 19.45 9.27 -23.52
C THR A 58 19.04 7.88 -23.04
N TYR A 59 18.86 6.95 -23.98
CA TYR A 59 18.60 5.55 -23.68
C TYR A 59 19.83 4.85 -23.10
N THR A 60 19.63 4.14 -21.99
CA THR A 60 20.59 3.20 -21.41
C THR A 60 20.02 1.80 -21.49
N MET A 61 20.82 0.83 -21.92
CA MET A 61 20.40 -0.57 -21.99
C MET A 61 20.30 -1.16 -20.58
N LEU A 62 19.26 -1.95 -20.34
CA LEU A 62 19.13 -2.74 -19.11
C LEU A 62 20.03 -3.98 -19.19
N ASP A 63 20.44 -4.46 -18.01
CA ASP A 63 21.04 -5.78 -17.90
C ASP A 63 20.03 -6.83 -18.34
N LYS A 64 20.50 -7.87 -19.03
CA LYS A 64 19.62 -8.89 -19.61
C LYS A 64 18.83 -9.66 -18.55
N GLU A 65 19.37 -9.78 -17.33
CA GLU A 65 18.71 -10.41 -16.20
C GLU A 65 17.44 -9.66 -15.77
N LEU A 66 17.31 -8.38 -16.12
CA LEU A 66 16.09 -7.61 -15.87
C LEU A 66 15.01 -7.86 -16.92
N VAL A 67 15.29 -8.62 -17.99
CA VAL A 67 14.38 -8.93 -19.10
C VAL A 67 13.95 -10.39 -19.01
N ARG A 68 12.69 -10.61 -18.67
CA ARG A 68 12.16 -11.88 -18.15
C ARG A 68 11.00 -12.40 -18.97
N GLN A 69 10.85 -13.72 -19.00
CA GLN A 69 9.82 -14.44 -19.75
C GLN A 69 8.78 -15.03 -18.80
N TYR A 70 7.51 -14.88 -19.17
CA TYR A 70 6.33 -15.39 -18.47
C TYR A 70 5.41 -16.13 -19.44
N PRO A 71 4.40 -16.87 -18.95
CA PRO A 71 3.41 -17.51 -19.82
C PRO A 71 2.66 -16.46 -20.66
N GLY A 72 2.93 -16.44 -21.97
CA GLY A 72 2.24 -15.58 -22.93
C GLY A 72 2.79 -14.15 -23.06
N TYR A 73 3.77 -13.73 -22.26
CA TYR A 73 4.34 -12.37 -22.33
C TYR A 73 5.79 -12.30 -21.83
N TYR A 74 6.44 -11.17 -22.09
CA TYR A 74 7.73 -10.80 -21.52
C TYR A 74 7.60 -9.56 -20.65
N ARG A 75 8.49 -9.38 -19.68
CA ARG A 75 8.50 -8.26 -18.74
C ARG A 75 9.93 -7.75 -18.54
N ALA A 76 10.07 -6.44 -18.38
CA ALA A 76 11.32 -5.84 -17.93
C ALA A 76 11.10 -4.81 -16.84
N ASP A 77 12.02 -4.75 -15.87
CA ASP A 77 11.98 -3.81 -14.74
C ASP A 77 13.31 -3.05 -14.68
N ALA A 78 13.27 -1.77 -15.00
CA ALA A 78 14.37 -0.86 -14.79
C ALA A 78 14.34 -0.34 -13.35
N VAL A 79 15.35 -0.67 -12.55
CA VAL A 79 15.43 -0.36 -11.11
C VAL A 79 16.59 0.59 -10.80
N GLY A 80 16.53 1.26 -9.65
CA GLY A 80 17.55 2.21 -9.23
C GLY A 80 17.41 3.57 -9.92
N LEU A 81 16.17 3.98 -10.17
CA LEU A 81 15.83 5.21 -10.88
C LEU A 81 15.49 6.32 -9.89
N THR A 82 15.86 7.56 -10.23
CA THR A 82 15.31 8.74 -9.56
C THR A 82 13.80 8.88 -9.83
N ALA A 83 13.06 9.51 -8.92
CA ALA A 83 11.68 9.88 -9.21
C ALA A 83 11.59 10.78 -10.45
N GLY A 84 10.63 10.51 -11.33
CA GLY A 84 10.50 11.24 -12.58
C GLY A 84 9.70 10.50 -13.65
N SER A 85 9.71 11.04 -14.88
CA SER A 85 9.03 10.44 -16.02
C SER A 85 10.02 9.74 -16.95
N TYR A 86 9.71 8.50 -17.33
CA TYR A 86 10.59 7.63 -18.10
C TYR A 86 9.88 7.01 -19.31
N VAL A 87 10.65 6.66 -20.33
CA VAL A 87 10.21 5.89 -21.49
C VAL A 87 11.12 4.68 -21.65
N MET A 88 10.52 3.50 -21.85
CA MET A 88 11.24 2.27 -22.16
C MET A 88 11.11 1.97 -23.65
N LYS A 89 12.19 1.46 -24.25
CA LYS A 89 12.24 0.98 -25.63
C LYS A 89 12.61 -0.51 -25.62
N ILE A 90 11.83 -1.34 -26.29
CA ILE A 90 11.98 -2.80 -26.34
C ILE A 90 12.28 -3.17 -27.78
N VAL A 91 13.45 -3.76 -28.02
CA VAL A 91 13.92 -4.14 -29.36
C VAL A 91 14.04 -5.65 -29.45
N PRO A 92 13.23 -6.34 -30.27
CA PRO A 92 13.35 -7.78 -30.44
C PRO A 92 14.65 -8.16 -31.14
N VAL A 93 15.25 -9.27 -30.72
CA VAL A 93 16.42 -9.88 -31.38
C VAL A 93 15.94 -11.02 -32.26
N ILE A 94 16.08 -10.90 -33.58
CA ILE A 94 15.62 -11.89 -34.56
C ILE A 94 16.84 -12.40 -35.33
N ASN A 95 17.00 -13.73 -35.41
CA ASN A 95 18.18 -14.37 -36.00
C ASN A 95 19.50 -13.83 -35.40
N GLY A 96 19.51 -13.56 -34.09
CA GLY A 96 20.68 -13.05 -33.37
C GLY A 96 20.99 -11.57 -33.58
N THR A 97 20.14 -10.81 -34.29
CA THR A 97 20.34 -9.37 -34.54
C THR A 97 19.16 -8.56 -34.01
N ALA A 98 19.44 -7.43 -33.33
CA ALA A 98 18.40 -6.51 -32.89
C ALA A 98 17.69 -5.89 -34.12
N ASP A 99 16.37 -5.97 -34.15
CA ASP A 99 15.53 -5.45 -35.24
C ASP A 99 14.77 -4.20 -34.78
N ASP A 100 15.44 -3.04 -34.88
CA ASP A 100 14.87 -1.73 -34.52
C ASP A 100 13.57 -1.39 -35.27
N SER A 101 13.36 -1.96 -36.46
CA SER A 101 12.13 -1.73 -37.23
C SER A 101 10.88 -2.32 -36.55
N LYS A 102 11.08 -3.21 -35.58
CA LYS A 102 10.05 -3.85 -34.76
C LYS A 102 10.13 -3.44 -33.29
N ALA A 103 10.86 -2.36 -32.99
CA ALA A 103 10.94 -1.85 -31.63
C ALA A 103 9.57 -1.33 -31.16
N MET A 104 9.27 -1.57 -29.89
CA MET A 104 8.14 -0.99 -29.18
C MET A 104 8.65 0.09 -28.23
N GLU A 105 7.90 1.17 -28.04
CA GLU A 105 8.16 2.15 -27.00
C GLU A 105 6.95 2.26 -26.08
N THR A 106 7.21 2.39 -24.78
CA THR A 106 6.17 2.70 -23.81
C THR A 106 5.71 4.15 -23.99
N ALA A 107 4.47 4.46 -23.64
CA ALA A 107 4.16 5.84 -23.26
C ALA A 107 4.95 6.22 -21.98
N PRO A 108 5.07 7.51 -21.64
CA PRO A 108 5.77 7.92 -20.43
C PRO A 108 5.16 7.29 -19.17
N VAL A 109 6.02 6.69 -18.33
CA VAL A 109 5.64 6.13 -17.01
C VAL A 109 6.20 7.01 -15.89
N ILE A 110 5.51 7.05 -14.75
CA ILE A 110 5.89 7.88 -13.60
C ILE A 110 6.52 7.01 -12.51
N VAL A 111 7.79 7.25 -12.22
CA VAL A 111 8.56 6.64 -11.14
C VAL A 111 8.46 7.51 -9.90
N MET A 112 8.18 6.89 -8.76
CA MET A 112 8.08 7.55 -7.45
C MET A 112 9.38 7.37 -6.65
N ALA A 113 9.66 8.25 -5.69
CA ALA A 113 10.73 8.03 -4.72
C ALA A 113 10.22 7.15 -3.58
N HIS A 114 11.07 6.30 -3.02
CA HIS A 114 10.74 5.70 -1.73
C HIS A 114 10.70 6.76 -0.62
N ASP A 115 9.77 6.57 0.32
CA ASP A 115 9.64 7.38 1.53
C ASP A 115 10.73 7.01 2.55
N ARG A 116 11.71 7.89 2.70
CA ARG A 116 12.88 7.71 3.57
C ARG A 116 12.72 8.30 4.96
N ASN A 117 11.51 8.65 5.38
CA ASN A 117 11.27 9.15 6.74
C ASN A 117 11.55 8.05 7.79
N GLY A 118 12.03 8.47 8.97
CA GLY A 118 12.33 7.55 10.07
C GLY A 118 13.82 7.34 10.34
N PHE A 119 14.11 6.56 11.38
CA PHE A 119 15.45 6.54 11.96
C PHE A 119 16.53 5.88 11.10
N ALA A 120 16.21 4.99 10.15
CA ALA A 120 17.22 4.38 9.29
C ALA A 120 18.03 5.41 8.48
N HIS A 121 17.36 6.47 8.01
CA HIS A 121 17.95 7.56 7.23
C HIS A 121 18.20 8.84 8.05
N TYR A 122 17.82 8.86 9.33
CA TYR A 122 17.98 10.04 10.17
C TYR A 122 19.45 10.44 10.27
N ASN A 123 19.75 11.71 9.94
CA ASN A 123 21.10 12.27 9.85
C ASN A 123 22.07 11.50 8.93
N ARG A 124 21.55 10.84 7.88
CA ARG A 124 22.34 10.04 6.93
C ARG A 124 22.18 10.55 5.49
N SER A 125 23.19 11.26 4.99
CA SER A 125 23.15 11.84 3.65
C SER A 125 23.55 10.85 2.55
N GLU A 126 24.32 9.84 2.90
CA GLU A 126 24.86 8.84 1.98
C GLU A 126 23.89 7.72 1.62
N GLY A 127 22.71 7.64 2.25
CA GLY A 127 21.73 6.58 2.05
C GLY A 127 22.09 5.25 2.73
N VAL A 128 21.09 4.37 2.84
CA VAL A 128 21.19 3.03 3.44
C VAL A 128 21.43 2.00 2.34
N GLY A 129 22.27 1.00 2.61
CA GLY A 129 22.55 -0.06 1.64
C GLY A 129 23.39 0.43 0.46
N ALA A 130 23.15 -0.14 -0.72
CA ALA A 130 23.85 0.14 -1.96
C ALA A 130 23.31 1.34 -2.76
N TYR A 131 22.27 2.01 -2.26
CA TYR A 131 21.57 3.08 -2.94
C TYR A 131 21.73 4.44 -2.25
N ASN A 132 21.76 5.50 -3.05
CA ASN A 132 21.72 6.89 -2.59
C ASN A 132 20.29 7.24 -2.13
N ASN A 133 20.14 8.36 -1.44
CA ASN A 133 18.84 8.86 -1.00
C ASN A 133 17.91 9.33 -2.16
N ASP A 134 18.43 9.43 -3.39
CA ASP A 134 17.63 9.73 -4.58
C ASP A 134 17.17 8.47 -5.35
N GLY A 135 17.56 7.29 -4.87
CA GLY A 135 17.22 5.99 -5.47
C GLY A 135 18.22 5.45 -6.47
N THR A 136 19.27 6.19 -6.81
CA THR A 136 20.33 5.71 -7.71
C THR A 136 21.33 4.81 -6.98
N LEU A 137 21.96 3.88 -7.70
CA LEU A 137 23.08 3.11 -7.14
C LEU A 137 24.21 4.05 -6.71
N LYS A 138 24.83 3.75 -5.56
CA LYS A 138 26.07 4.41 -5.15
C LYS A 138 27.16 4.19 -6.20
N SER A 139 28.04 5.18 -6.35
CA SER A 139 29.23 5.03 -7.19
C SER A 139 30.00 3.77 -6.77
N ASN A 140 30.52 3.02 -7.75
CA ASN A 140 31.23 1.75 -7.59
C ASN A 140 30.45 0.57 -6.96
N ALA A 141 29.12 0.71 -6.76
CA ALA A 141 28.29 -0.38 -6.30
C ALA A 141 28.43 -1.61 -7.20
N ARG A 142 28.59 -2.77 -6.57
CA ARG A 142 28.64 -4.08 -7.22
C ARG A 142 27.22 -4.60 -7.28
N VAL A 143 26.76 -4.99 -8.47
CA VAL A 143 25.44 -5.61 -8.66
C VAL A 143 25.65 -7.08 -8.99
N ILE A 144 24.95 -7.96 -8.28
CA ILE A 144 24.86 -9.38 -8.62
C ILE A 144 23.40 -9.80 -8.76
N TYR A 145 23.13 -10.66 -9.73
CA TYR A 145 21.80 -11.23 -9.97
C TYR A 145 21.74 -12.67 -9.45
N VAL A 146 20.81 -12.93 -8.53
CA VAL A 146 20.70 -14.20 -7.83
C VAL A 146 19.34 -14.83 -8.08
N THR A 147 19.38 -16.10 -8.47
CA THR A 147 18.25 -16.96 -8.81
C THR A 147 18.43 -18.30 -8.12
N ALA A 148 17.40 -19.14 -8.09
CA ALA A 148 17.53 -20.53 -7.66
C ALA A 148 18.55 -21.34 -8.48
N ASN A 149 18.82 -20.95 -9.74
CA ASN A 149 19.80 -21.64 -10.57
C ASN A 149 21.24 -21.39 -10.13
N ASN A 150 21.53 -20.18 -9.65
CA ASN A 150 22.89 -19.71 -9.44
C ASN A 150 23.19 -19.27 -8.00
N ALA A 151 22.26 -19.35 -7.03
CA ALA A 151 22.55 -19.00 -5.65
C ALA A 151 23.77 -19.75 -5.08
N LYS A 152 23.98 -21.00 -5.52
CA LYS A 152 25.18 -21.82 -5.24
C LYS A 152 26.46 -21.41 -5.97
N THR A 153 26.34 -20.76 -7.13
CA THR A 153 27.43 -20.65 -8.11
C THR A 153 27.74 -19.22 -8.55
N VAL A 154 26.95 -18.23 -8.13
CA VAL A 154 27.20 -16.81 -8.41
C VAL A 154 28.57 -16.44 -7.82
N THR A 155 29.34 -15.63 -8.57
CA THR A 155 30.68 -15.25 -8.17
C THR A 155 30.83 -13.75 -8.03
N LEU A 156 31.65 -13.33 -7.07
CA LEU A 156 32.03 -11.92 -6.90
C LEU A 156 33.46 -11.83 -6.36
N GLY A 157 34.25 -10.94 -6.95
CA GLY A 157 35.51 -10.48 -6.37
C GLY A 157 35.24 -9.56 -5.18
N VAL A 158 35.70 -9.96 -3.99
CA VAL A 158 35.56 -9.20 -2.74
C VAL A 158 36.95 -8.89 -2.21
N MET A 159 37.18 -7.63 -1.83
CA MET A 159 38.46 -7.19 -1.29
C MET A 159 38.76 -7.88 0.04
N GLN A 160 39.88 -8.60 0.09
CA GLN A 160 40.51 -9.13 1.29
C GLN A 160 41.84 -8.38 1.45
N ASP A 161 41.82 -7.35 2.28
CA ASP A 161 42.89 -6.35 2.41
C ASP A 161 43.19 -5.65 1.08
N LYS A 162 44.37 -5.88 0.47
CA LYS A 162 44.78 -5.24 -0.79
C LYS A 162 44.48 -6.08 -2.03
N ASN A 163 43.98 -7.30 -1.85
CA ASN A 163 43.76 -8.24 -2.94
C ASN A 163 42.27 -8.50 -3.13
N GLU A 164 41.81 -8.49 -4.38
CA GLU A 164 40.48 -8.96 -4.72
C GLU A 164 40.49 -10.48 -4.78
N VAL A 165 39.64 -11.13 -3.98
CA VAL A 165 39.51 -12.60 -3.92
C VAL A 165 38.14 -12.98 -4.42
N SER A 166 38.06 -13.95 -5.33
CA SER A 166 36.78 -14.44 -5.85
C SER A 166 36.11 -15.39 -4.85
N PHE A 167 34.85 -15.11 -4.53
CA PHE A 167 33.99 -15.98 -3.73
C PHE A 167 32.86 -16.54 -4.61
N THR A 168 32.41 -17.76 -4.32
CA THR A 168 31.36 -18.46 -5.07
C THR A 168 30.24 -18.89 -4.12
N GLY A 169 29.00 -18.52 -4.43
CA GLY A 169 27.82 -18.75 -3.59
C GLY A 169 27.36 -17.48 -2.88
N LEU A 170 26.04 -17.30 -2.76
CA LEU A 170 25.43 -16.11 -2.16
C LEU A 170 25.89 -15.89 -0.71
N GLN A 171 25.76 -16.92 0.14
CA GLN A 171 26.17 -16.81 1.54
C GLN A 171 27.68 -16.64 1.68
N ALA A 172 28.47 -17.30 0.83
CA ALA A 172 29.92 -17.13 0.80
C ALA A 172 30.34 -15.69 0.44
N ILE A 173 29.69 -15.06 -0.54
CA ILE A 173 29.93 -13.67 -0.92
C ILE A 173 29.57 -12.72 0.23
N ILE A 174 28.37 -12.85 0.80
CA ILE A 174 27.94 -12.02 1.94
C ILE A 174 28.90 -12.19 3.13
N GLY A 175 29.28 -13.41 3.44
CA GLY A 175 30.22 -13.70 4.53
C GLY A 175 31.61 -13.09 4.33
N ALA A 176 32.03 -12.85 3.08
CA ALA A 176 33.31 -12.22 2.79
C ALA A 176 33.38 -10.73 3.22
N PHE A 177 32.22 -10.06 3.41
CA PHE A 177 32.13 -8.69 3.90
C PHE A 177 32.36 -8.57 5.42
N GLU A 178 32.28 -9.67 6.18
CA GLU A 178 32.28 -9.66 7.65
C GLU A 178 33.47 -8.90 8.26
N LYS A 179 34.65 -9.01 7.64
CA LYS A 179 35.90 -8.41 8.15
C LYS A 179 36.02 -6.90 7.88
N GLY A 180 35.09 -6.31 7.12
CA GLY A 180 35.07 -4.90 6.78
C GLY A 180 36.24 -4.42 5.90
N LYS A 181 36.69 -5.29 4.99
CA LYS A 181 37.77 -5.01 4.03
C LYS A 181 37.24 -4.59 2.66
N GLU A 182 36.05 -5.04 2.31
CA GLU A 182 35.32 -4.58 1.15
C GLU A 182 34.51 -3.34 1.53
N THR A 183 34.74 -2.24 0.82
CA THR A 183 34.08 -0.95 1.06
C THR A 183 33.17 -0.54 -0.08
N ARG A 184 33.25 -1.23 -1.23
CA ARG A 184 32.34 -1.03 -2.35
C ARG A 184 30.96 -1.55 -1.95
N PRO A 185 29.88 -0.78 -2.15
CA PRO A 185 28.52 -1.25 -1.85
C PRO A 185 28.12 -2.47 -2.68
N LEU A 186 27.18 -3.26 -2.17
CA LEU A 186 26.70 -4.47 -2.84
C LEU A 186 25.18 -4.47 -2.95
N ALA A 187 24.67 -4.45 -4.18
CA ALA A 187 23.27 -4.70 -4.49
C ALA A 187 23.11 -6.16 -4.95
N ILE A 188 22.28 -6.90 -4.22
CA ILE A 188 21.94 -8.30 -4.50
C ILE A 188 20.51 -8.32 -5.03
N ARG A 189 20.36 -8.56 -6.33
CA ARG A 189 19.08 -8.59 -7.03
C ARG A 189 18.53 -10.01 -7.07
N ILE A 190 17.50 -10.27 -6.28
CA ILE A 190 16.79 -11.56 -6.23
C ILE A 190 15.77 -11.61 -7.37
N ILE A 191 15.87 -12.64 -8.20
CA ILE A 191 14.96 -12.88 -9.33
C ILE A 191 14.31 -14.25 -9.15
N GLY A 192 12.97 -14.26 -9.15
CA GLY A 192 12.17 -15.45 -8.88
C GLY A 192 12.27 -15.91 -7.42
N THR A 193 12.03 -17.20 -7.19
CA THR A 193 11.99 -17.78 -5.85
C THR A 193 13.25 -18.59 -5.55
N ILE A 194 13.98 -18.22 -4.50
CA ILE A 194 15.13 -18.99 -3.99
C ILE A 194 14.68 -19.83 -2.79
N LYS A 195 14.86 -21.15 -2.87
CA LYS A 195 14.58 -22.06 -1.75
C LYS A 195 15.85 -22.35 -0.97
N GLY A 196 15.69 -22.82 0.28
CA GLY A 196 16.84 -23.17 1.11
C GLY A 196 17.78 -24.21 0.47
N GLU A 197 17.24 -25.14 -0.31
CA GLU A 197 18.04 -26.12 -1.05
C GLU A 197 18.84 -25.54 -2.23
N ASP A 198 18.54 -24.32 -2.69
CA ASP A 198 19.27 -23.64 -3.75
C ASP A 198 20.51 -22.91 -3.24
N MET A 199 20.58 -22.65 -1.92
CA MET A 199 21.66 -21.90 -1.28
C MET A 199 22.96 -22.69 -1.19
N ASP A 200 24.11 -22.01 -1.28
CA ASP A 200 25.44 -22.62 -1.10
C ASP A 200 25.60 -23.19 0.32
N LYS A 201 25.19 -22.42 1.31
CA LYS A 201 25.12 -22.77 2.72
C LYS A 201 24.30 -21.71 3.45
N PHE A 202 24.00 -21.96 4.72
CA PHE A 202 23.48 -20.95 5.62
C PHE A 202 24.54 -20.49 6.62
N GLY A 203 24.57 -19.19 6.91
CA GLY A 203 25.40 -18.63 7.97
C GLY A 203 24.74 -18.73 9.35
N SER A 204 23.42 -18.97 9.40
CA SER A 204 22.67 -19.27 10.61
C SER A 204 21.93 -20.59 10.45
N SER A 205 22.14 -21.53 11.37
CA SER A 205 21.36 -22.78 11.42
C SER A 205 19.95 -22.60 11.98
N ALA A 206 19.68 -21.48 12.67
CA ALA A 206 18.36 -21.15 13.20
C ALA A 206 17.53 -20.36 12.18
N GLU A 207 18.17 -19.42 11.46
CA GLU A 207 17.46 -18.48 10.59
C GLU A 207 17.63 -18.76 9.11
N GLY A 208 18.85 -19.11 8.66
CA GLY A 208 19.19 -19.18 7.25
C GLY A 208 20.30 -18.21 6.84
N LEU A 209 19.97 -17.28 5.94
CA LEU A 209 20.95 -16.35 5.38
C LEU A 209 21.46 -15.39 6.46
N GLN A 210 22.76 -15.21 6.59
CA GLN A 210 23.36 -14.33 7.60
C GLN A 210 24.16 -13.20 6.98
N ILE A 211 23.88 -11.97 7.42
CA ILE A 211 24.66 -10.77 7.15
C ILE A 211 25.31 -10.35 8.47
N LYS A 212 26.61 -10.56 8.59
CA LYS A 212 27.34 -10.36 9.84
C LYS A 212 28.52 -9.44 9.64
N GLY A 213 28.65 -8.43 10.51
CA GLY A 213 29.87 -7.66 10.68
C GLY A 213 30.74 -8.23 11.80
N LYS A 214 32.02 -7.87 11.80
CA LYS A 214 32.98 -8.30 12.82
C LYS A 214 32.59 -7.82 14.23
N SER A 215 32.22 -6.54 14.37
CA SER A 215 31.85 -5.88 15.63
C SER A 215 31.49 -4.41 15.39
N GLY A 216 30.68 -3.81 16.27
CA GLY A 216 30.52 -2.35 16.34
C GLY A 216 29.76 -1.78 15.15
N ALA A 217 28.67 -2.45 14.75
CA ALA A 217 27.80 -2.00 13.66
C ALA A 217 28.55 -1.63 12.36
N TYR A 218 29.36 -2.57 11.84
CA TYR A 218 30.16 -2.31 10.64
C TYR A 218 29.29 -1.86 9.46
N ASN A 219 29.59 -0.70 8.87
CA ASN A 219 28.84 -0.14 7.74
C ASN A 219 29.20 -0.89 6.43
N ALA A 220 28.37 -1.88 6.04
CA ALA A 220 28.64 -2.73 4.88
C ALA A 220 28.03 -2.23 3.56
N ASN A 221 27.00 -1.36 3.60
CA ASN A 221 26.28 -0.88 2.42
C ASN A 221 25.78 -2.02 1.52
N ILE A 222 25.00 -2.94 2.10
CA ILE A 222 24.43 -4.09 1.40
C ILE A 222 22.93 -3.87 1.19
N THR A 223 22.44 -4.05 -0.03
CA THR A 223 21.01 -4.10 -0.34
C THR A 223 20.65 -5.49 -0.85
N LEU A 224 19.61 -6.10 -0.29
CA LEU A 224 18.91 -7.22 -0.89
C LEU A 224 17.60 -6.68 -1.47
N GLU A 225 17.47 -6.74 -2.79
CA GLU A 225 16.30 -6.25 -3.51
C GLU A 225 15.68 -7.32 -4.39
N GLY A 226 14.37 -7.50 -4.34
CA GLY A 226 13.66 -8.33 -5.29
C GLY A 226 13.34 -7.56 -6.58
N ILE A 227 13.33 -8.26 -7.71
CA ILE A 227 12.99 -7.71 -9.02
C ILE A 227 11.60 -8.20 -9.42
N GLY A 228 10.73 -7.28 -9.85
CA GLY A 228 9.33 -7.57 -10.17
C GLY A 228 8.48 -7.85 -8.92
N ASN A 229 7.31 -8.42 -9.17
CA ASN A 229 6.29 -8.69 -8.16
C ASN A 229 6.34 -10.15 -7.63
N ASP A 230 7.30 -10.95 -8.05
CA ASP A 230 7.36 -12.39 -7.85
C ASP A 230 8.65 -12.89 -7.16
N ALA A 231 9.55 -11.97 -6.79
CA ALA A 231 10.77 -12.28 -6.06
C ALA A 231 10.44 -12.77 -4.63
N ALA A 232 11.05 -13.88 -4.21
CA ALA A 232 10.82 -14.46 -2.89
C ALA A 232 12.00 -15.31 -2.40
N ILE A 233 12.13 -15.42 -1.08
CA ILE A 233 12.84 -16.53 -0.42
C ILE A 233 11.84 -17.44 0.28
N HIS A 234 12.11 -18.74 0.25
CA HIS A 234 11.18 -19.76 0.73
C HIS A 234 11.88 -20.85 1.55
N GLY A 235 11.37 -21.10 2.76
CA GLY A 235 11.91 -22.10 3.67
C GLY A 235 13.06 -21.62 4.56
N PHE A 236 13.40 -20.33 4.54
CA PHE A 236 14.43 -19.72 5.39
C PHE A 236 14.21 -18.22 5.57
N GLY A 237 14.74 -17.67 6.66
CA GLY A 237 14.78 -16.25 6.99
C GLY A 237 16.19 -15.68 6.93
N ILE A 238 16.36 -14.50 7.54
CA ILE A 238 17.60 -13.72 7.50
C ILE A 238 18.03 -13.30 8.91
N LEU A 239 19.32 -13.44 9.21
CA LEU A 239 19.94 -12.99 10.46
C LEU A 239 20.95 -11.86 10.20
N CYS A 240 20.77 -10.72 10.86
CA CYS A 240 21.75 -9.63 10.91
C CYS A 240 22.45 -9.57 12.26
N ARG A 241 23.78 -9.46 12.26
CA ARG A 241 24.58 -9.25 13.49
C ARG A 241 25.69 -8.24 13.30
N SER A 242 25.84 -7.30 14.23
CA SER A 242 26.94 -6.32 14.30
C SER A 242 27.16 -5.56 12.99
N ILE A 243 26.08 -5.21 12.27
CA ILE A 243 26.14 -4.64 10.93
C ILE A 243 25.34 -3.33 10.82
N SER A 244 25.78 -2.45 9.94
CA SER A 244 25.09 -1.21 9.60
C SER A 244 24.95 -0.99 8.09
N SER A 245 23.96 -0.18 7.70
CA SER A 245 23.66 0.18 6.31
C SER A 245 23.25 -1.04 5.50
N VAL A 246 22.14 -1.67 5.92
CA VAL A 246 21.54 -2.79 5.21
C VAL A 246 20.11 -2.43 4.80
N GLU A 247 19.76 -2.70 3.55
CA GLU A 247 18.43 -2.45 2.99
C GLU A 247 17.83 -3.77 2.51
N PHE A 248 16.58 -4.04 2.88
CA PHE A 248 15.80 -5.17 2.40
C PHE A 248 14.55 -4.64 1.72
N ARG A 249 14.36 -4.96 0.44
CA ARG A 249 13.22 -4.44 -0.31
C ARG A 249 12.63 -5.33 -1.38
N ASN A 250 11.32 -5.24 -1.57
CA ASN A 250 10.63 -5.76 -2.74
C ASN A 250 10.75 -7.30 -2.94
N PHE A 251 10.86 -8.09 -1.88
CA PHE A 251 10.74 -9.55 -1.97
C PHE A 251 9.89 -10.12 -0.83
N ALA A 252 9.40 -11.35 -1.02
CA ALA A 252 8.64 -12.07 0.00
C ALA A 252 9.53 -12.99 0.84
N ILE A 253 9.20 -13.17 2.11
CA ILE A 253 9.73 -14.24 2.95
C ILE A 253 8.58 -15.19 3.30
N MET A 254 8.70 -16.45 2.89
CA MET A 254 7.69 -17.48 3.06
C MET A 254 8.27 -18.67 3.81
N LEU A 255 7.55 -19.16 4.82
CA LEU A 255 7.97 -20.33 5.61
C LEU A 255 9.39 -20.17 6.16
N CYS A 256 9.71 -19.00 6.70
CA CYS A 256 10.98 -18.79 7.40
C CYS A 256 11.18 -19.82 8.51
N MET A 257 12.43 -20.05 8.92
CA MET A 257 12.76 -21.08 9.90
C MET A 257 12.26 -20.69 11.30
N ASP A 258 13.04 -19.89 12.04
CA ASP A 258 12.65 -19.35 13.34
C ASP A 258 12.01 -17.96 13.13
N ASP A 259 12.83 -16.97 12.80
CA ASP A 259 12.43 -15.61 12.42
C ASP A 259 12.48 -15.40 10.90
N CYS A 260 11.58 -14.58 10.36
CA CYS A 260 11.68 -14.17 8.95
C CYS A 260 12.84 -13.18 8.72
N LEU A 261 12.98 -12.18 9.59
CA LEU A 261 14.12 -11.28 9.66
C LEU A 261 14.47 -11.00 11.13
N SER A 262 15.63 -11.48 11.56
CA SER A 262 16.14 -11.31 12.92
C SER A 262 17.31 -10.32 12.91
N LEU A 263 17.12 -9.15 13.51
CA LEU A 263 18.20 -8.18 13.76
C LEU A 263 18.76 -8.45 15.16
N ASP A 264 19.64 -9.44 15.26
CA ASP A 264 20.21 -9.92 16.51
C ASP A 264 21.63 -9.37 16.74
N THR A 265 21.67 -8.38 17.62
CA THR A 265 22.84 -7.79 18.26
C THR A 265 23.56 -6.71 17.44
N ASP A 266 23.55 -5.48 17.97
CA ASP A 266 24.34 -4.33 17.54
C ASP A 266 24.21 -3.95 16.06
N ASN A 267 22.97 -3.94 15.54
CA ASN A 267 22.69 -3.53 14.16
C ASN A 267 22.20 -2.07 14.08
N HIS A 268 22.66 -1.31 13.08
CA HIS A 268 22.33 0.14 12.98
C HIS A 268 21.98 0.59 11.56
N ASN A 269 21.05 1.53 11.38
CA ASN A 269 20.70 2.06 10.05
C ASN A 269 20.30 0.94 9.08
N ILE A 270 19.27 0.16 9.46
CA ILE A 270 18.69 -0.88 8.60
C ILE A 270 17.31 -0.44 8.17
N TRP A 271 17.01 -0.60 6.88
CA TRP A 271 15.72 -0.29 6.30
C TRP A 271 15.07 -1.54 5.73
N VAL A 272 13.87 -1.86 6.23
CA VAL A 272 13.08 -3.02 5.83
C VAL A 272 11.80 -2.50 5.21
N HIS A 273 11.64 -2.60 3.89
CA HIS A 273 10.49 -1.97 3.24
C HIS A 273 9.96 -2.65 2.00
N ASN A 274 8.67 -2.48 1.72
CA ASN A 274 8.02 -3.11 0.56
C ASN A 274 8.22 -4.64 0.51
N MET A 275 8.23 -5.27 1.69
CA MET A 275 8.36 -6.71 1.85
C MET A 275 6.99 -7.36 2.10
N ASP A 276 6.80 -8.58 1.59
CA ASP A 276 5.69 -9.44 2.00
C ASP A 276 6.19 -10.48 3.00
N PHE A 277 5.54 -10.57 4.15
CA PHE A 277 5.82 -11.59 5.15
C PHE A 277 4.62 -12.52 5.31
N PHE A 278 4.87 -13.81 5.17
CA PHE A 278 3.86 -14.87 5.34
C PHE A 278 4.20 -15.72 6.57
N TYR A 279 3.39 -16.77 6.81
CA TYR A 279 3.66 -17.73 7.87
C TYR A 279 5.11 -18.22 7.92
N GLY A 280 5.66 -18.32 9.12
CA GLY A 280 6.89 -19.06 9.39
C GLY A 280 6.67 -20.58 9.41
N GLY A 281 7.75 -21.31 9.61
CA GLY A 281 7.72 -22.73 9.96
C GLY A 281 7.04 -22.92 11.31
N THR A 282 6.30 -24.01 11.48
CA THR A 282 5.67 -24.30 12.78
C THR A 282 6.77 -24.55 13.81
N GLY A 283 6.82 -23.70 14.83
CA GLY A 283 7.82 -23.79 15.91
C GLY A 283 7.48 -24.87 16.94
N GLY A 284 8.32 -24.95 17.98
CA GLY A 284 8.18 -25.95 19.05
C GLY A 284 7.16 -25.56 20.12
N ASP A 285 6.91 -24.26 20.30
CA ASP A 285 5.98 -23.76 21.32
C ASP A 285 4.54 -23.67 20.79
N ALA A 286 3.57 -23.80 21.69
CA ALA A 286 2.14 -23.82 21.33
C ALA A 286 1.66 -22.54 20.63
N ASP A 287 2.32 -21.40 20.88
CA ASP A 287 2.00 -20.11 20.26
C ASP A 287 2.80 -19.83 18.97
N GLN A 288 3.58 -20.81 18.47
CA GLN A 288 4.39 -20.73 17.25
C GLN A 288 3.77 -21.48 16.06
N ALA A 289 2.46 -21.74 16.10
CA ALA A 289 1.75 -22.43 15.01
C ALA A 289 1.88 -21.71 13.65
N LYS A 290 1.95 -20.37 13.68
CA LYS A 290 2.12 -19.47 12.53
C LYS A 290 3.60 -19.06 12.27
N GLY A 291 4.57 -19.61 13.00
CA GLY A 291 5.96 -19.12 13.07
C GLY A 291 6.31 -18.52 14.44
N ASP A 292 7.60 -18.31 14.72
CA ASP A 292 8.02 -17.42 15.82
C ASP A 292 7.99 -15.95 15.37
N GLY A 293 9.11 -15.24 15.34
CA GLY A 293 9.14 -13.82 14.98
C GLY A 293 9.06 -13.55 13.47
N THR A 294 8.44 -12.44 13.08
CA THR A 294 8.49 -12.00 11.67
C THR A 294 9.63 -11.03 11.44
N VAL A 295 9.61 -9.86 12.08
CA VAL A 295 10.70 -8.87 12.06
C VAL A 295 11.09 -8.55 13.50
N ASP A 296 12.08 -9.27 14.00
CA ASP A 296 12.55 -9.13 15.38
C ASP A 296 13.76 -8.21 15.45
N ILE A 297 13.74 -7.25 16.40
CA ILE A 297 14.79 -6.26 16.59
C ILE A 297 15.35 -6.40 18.02
N LYS A 298 16.57 -6.93 18.14
CA LYS A 298 17.13 -7.44 19.40
C LYS A 298 18.58 -6.98 19.60
N GLY A 299 19.06 -7.06 20.84
CA GLY A 299 20.49 -7.00 21.19
C GLY A 299 21.15 -5.64 20.99
N LYS A 300 20.48 -4.53 21.33
CA LYS A 300 20.96 -3.14 21.11
C LYS A 300 21.00 -2.71 19.64
N SER A 301 20.16 -3.31 18.80
CA SER A 301 19.95 -2.77 17.45
C SER A 301 19.17 -1.44 17.53
N SER A 302 19.55 -0.45 16.73
CA SER A 302 19.02 0.92 16.76
C SER A 302 18.98 1.53 15.37
N HIS A 303 18.30 2.67 15.19
CA HIS A 303 18.15 3.34 13.90
C HIS A 303 17.58 2.43 12.81
N ILE A 304 16.45 1.77 13.12
CA ILE A 304 15.80 0.85 12.20
C ILE A 304 14.47 1.46 11.73
N THR A 305 14.21 1.40 10.42
CA THR A 305 12.91 1.75 9.84
C THR A 305 12.30 0.50 9.23
N VAL A 306 11.07 0.17 9.63
CA VAL A 306 10.24 -0.90 9.06
C VAL A 306 9.04 -0.23 8.41
N SER A 307 8.95 -0.22 7.08
CA SER A 307 7.97 0.61 6.39
C SER A 307 7.35 0.00 5.14
N TYR A 308 6.08 0.27 4.85
CA TYR A 308 5.41 -0.26 3.65
C TYR A 308 5.51 -1.79 3.50
N ASN A 309 5.59 -2.55 4.60
CA ASN A 309 5.59 -4.01 4.54
C ASN A 309 4.18 -4.55 4.72
N HIS A 310 3.89 -5.71 4.15
CA HIS A 310 2.62 -6.43 4.33
C HIS A 310 2.87 -7.70 5.14
N PHE A 311 2.25 -7.79 6.31
CA PHE A 311 2.30 -8.95 7.19
C PHE A 311 0.99 -9.74 7.02
N PHE A 312 1.04 -10.85 6.30
CA PHE A 312 -0.10 -11.73 6.06
C PHE A 312 -0.26 -12.72 7.20
N ASP A 313 -1.32 -12.58 7.99
CA ASP A 313 -1.72 -13.50 9.07
C ASP A 313 -0.55 -13.95 9.96
N SER A 314 0.37 -13.03 10.25
CA SER A 314 1.58 -13.34 11.02
C SER A 314 1.26 -13.51 12.51
N GLY A 315 1.76 -14.57 13.15
CA GLY A 315 1.45 -14.83 14.57
C GLY A 315 2.13 -13.84 15.54
N LYS A 316 3.42 -13.62 15.38
CA LYS A 316 4.22 -12.70 16.22
C LYS A 316 5.02 -11.76 15.31
N CYS A 317 4.46 -10.59 15.00
CA CYS A 317 5.02 -9.71 13.98
C CYS A 317 6.40 -9.15 14.36
N SER A 318 6.56 -8.56 15.54
CA SER A 318 7.83 -7.94 15.91
C SER A 318 8.08 -7.88 17.41
N LEU A 319 9.11 -8.61 17.86
CA LEU A 319 9.70 -8.40 19.16
C LEU A 319 10.72 -7.25 19.10
N GLY A 320 10.46 -6.19 19.86
CA GLY A 320 11.38 -5.09 20.10
C GLY A 320 12.10 -5.24 21.42
N GLY A 321 13.25 -5.93 21.41
CA GLY A 321 14.15 -6.04 22.53
C GLY A 321 13.99 -7.28 23.41
N MET A 322 15.08 -7.70 24.04
CA MET A 322 15.19 -8.84 24.94
C MET A 322 15.49 -8.43 26.38
N LYS A 323 16.71 -7.93 26.68
CA LYS A 323 17.17 -7.57 28.04
C LYS A 323 18.36 -6.60 28.08
N SER A 324 19.08 -6.43 26.98
CA SER A 324 20.33 -5.66 26.93
C SER A 324 20.18 -4.27 26.29
N GLU A 325 19.01 -3.99 25.72
CA GLU A 325 18.66 -2.76 25.03
C GLU A 325 18.52 -1.59 26.01
N THR A 326 18.86 -0.41 25.51
CA THR A 326 18.88 0.86 26.25
C THR A 326 17.93 1.86 25.59
N THR A 327 17.58 2.92 26.31
CA THR A 327 16.58 3.92 25.87
C THR A 327 17.02 4.77 24.65
N ASP A 328 18.26 4.62 24.20
CA ASP A 328 18.86 5.18 22.98
C ASP A 328 18.75 4.26 21.76
N CYS A 329 18.07 3.11 21.89
CA CYS A 329 17.68 2.27 20.76
C CYS A 329 16.38 2.83 20.14
N TRP A 330 16.44 3.29 18.89
CA TRP A 330 15.36 4.05 18.24
C TRP A 330 14.87 3.40 16.94
N MET A 331 13.56 3.17 16.86
CA MET A 331 12.91 2.46 15.76
C MET A 331 11.73 3.26 15.20
N THR A 332 11.48 3.11 13.90
CA THR A 332 10.32 3.69 13.20
C THR A 332 9.54 2.61 12.47
N TYR A 333 8.22 2.60 12.64
CA TYR A 333 7.29 1.72 11.94
C TYR A 333 6.24 2.58 11.22
N HIS A 334 6.16 2.52 9.88
CA HIS A 334 5.15 3.31 9.15
C HIS A 334 4.63 2.71 7.85
N HIS A 335 3.38 3.00 7.53
CA HIS A 335 2.68 2.48 6.34
C HIS A 335 2.72 0.96 6.20
N ASN A 336 3.00 0.21 7.27
CA ASN A 336 2.90 -1.25 7.24
C ASN A 336 1.43 -1.69 7.30
N TRP A 337 1.11 -2.76 6.60
CA TRP A 337 -0.17 -3.46 6.67
C TRP A 337 -0.03 -4.68 7.57
N PHE A 338 -0.63 -4.62 8.75
CA PHE A 338 -0.76 -5.75 9.67
C PHE A 338 -2.09 -6.44 9.41
N ASP A 339 -2.10 -7.29 8.39
CA ASP A 339 -3.30 -7.89 7.77
C ASP A 339 -3.62 -9.23 8.42
N HIS A 340 -4.61 -9.22 9.31
CA HIS A 340 -5.08 -10.35 10.10
C HIS A 340 -4.01 -11.01 11.00
N SER A 341 -2.88 -10.35 11.22
CA SER A 341 -1.82 -10.82 12.12
C SER A 341 -2.25 -10.75 13.59
N ASP A 342 -1.73 -11.65 14.43
CA ASP A 342 -2.26 -11.79 15.79
C ASP A 342 -1.73 -10.72 16.75
N SER A 343 -0.40 -10.55 16.83
CA SER A 343 0.23 -9.88 17.96
C SER A 343 1.60 -9.27 17.65
N ARG A 344 2.07 -8.41 18.58
CA ARG A 344 3.41 -7.80 18.58
C ARG A 344 3.63 -6.83 17.42
N HIS A 345 2.89 -5.71 17.40
CA HIS A 345 2.95 -4.73 16.32
C HIS A 345 3.45 -3.32 16.73
N PRO A 346 4.61 -3.15 17.42
CA PRO A 346 5.53 -4.15 17.97
C PRO A 346 5.22 -4.48 19.45
N ARG A 347 5.93 -5.47 20.02
CA ARG A 347 6.04 -5.69 21.46
C ARG A 347 7.39 -5.18 21.98
N ILE A 348 7.39 -4.10 22.74
CA ILE A 348 8.57 -3.26 22.99
C ILE A 348 9.07 -3.42 24.43
N ARG A 349 10.39 -3.59 24.59
CA ARG A 349 11.16 -3.50 25.84
C ARG A 349 12.22 -2.43 25.73
N THR A 350 12.41 -1.65 26.79
CA THR A 350 13.48 -0.65 27.09
C THR A 350 13.82 0.41 26.03
N ALA A 351 13.43 0.22 24.77
CA ALA A 351 13.73 1.06 23.62
C ALA A 351 12.56 1.99 23.26
N PHE A 352 12.80 2.88 22.30
CA PHE A 352 11.80 3.81 21.78
C PHE A 352 11.36 3.45 20.36
N TYR A 353 10.05 3.43 20.14
CA TYR A 353 9.45 3.20 18.82
C TYR A 353 8.51 4.36 18.44
N HIS A 354 8.68 4.93 17.26
CA HIS A 354 7.66 5.75 16.62
C HIS A 354 6.86 4.88 15.66
N VAL A 355 5.58 4.69 15.94
CA VAL A 355 4.65 3.84 15.19
C VAL A 355 3.61 4.76 14.59
N TYR A 356 3.72 5.08 13.29
CA TYR A 356 2.82 6.04 12.65
C TYR A 356 2.28 5.61 11.29
N ASN A 357 1.08 6.08 10.92
CA ASN A 357 0.45 5.78 9.61
C ASN A 357 0.42 4.29 9.23
N ASN A 358 0.39 3.35 10.18
CA ASN A 358 0.22 1.93 9.86
C ASN A 358 -1.26 1.56 9.78
N TYR A 359 -1.58 0.51 9.04
CA TYR A 359 -2.91 -0.08 8.97
C TYR A 359 -2.93 -1.41 9.73
N PHE A 360 -3.69 -1.43 10.82
CA PHE A 360 -3.94 -2.58 11.68
C PHE A 360 -5.32 -3.13 11.32
N ASP A 361 -5.36 -4.31 10.71
CA ASP A 361 -6.51 -4.78 9.96
C ASP A 361 -6.91 -6.19 10.43
N GLY A 362 -7.88 -6.31 11.34
CA GLY A 362 -8.36 -7.61 11.83
C GLY A 362 -7.38 -8.33 12.78
N ASN A 363 -6.69 -7.60 13.67
CA ASN A 363 -5.69 -8.23 14.54
C ASN A 363 -6.30 -8.92 15.78
N SER A 364 -6.12 -10.23 15.84
CA SER A 364 -6.85 -11.13 16.75
C SER A 364 -6.46 -11.04 18.23
N LYS A 365 -5.26 -10.54 18.57
CA LYS A 365 -4.79 -10.39 19.97
C LYS A 365 -4.54 -8.94 20.35
N TYR A 366 -3.48 -8.29 19.84
CA TYR A 366 -3.17 -6.89 20.17
C TYR A 366 -2.23 -6.22 19.17
N GLY A 367 -2.31 -4.88 19.11
CA GLY A 367 -1.44 -4.01 18.31
C GLY A 367 -0.11 -3.71 19.01
N VAL A 368 0.06 -2.45 19.45
CA VAL A 368 1.28 -1.96 20.08
C VAL A 368 1.30 -2.35 21.57
N GLY A 369 2.30 -3.12 21.99
CA GLY A 369 2.45 -3.51 23.39
C GLY A 369 3.76 -3.02 23.98
N VAL A 370 3.75 -2.39 25.15
CA VAL A 370 4.97 -1.97 25.86
C VAL A 370 5.16 -2.70 27.18
N THR A 371 6.38 -3.14 27.43
CA THR A 371 6.85 -3.72 28.67
C THR A 371 8.22 -3.15 29.03
N THR A 372 8.72 -3.46 30.23
CA THR A 372 10.09 -3.24 30.69
C THR A 372 10.65 -1.86 30.32
N GLY A 373 9.95 -0.80 30.71
CA GLY A 373 10.39 0.58 30.46
C GLY A 373 10.48 1.03 29.00
N GLY A 374 9.92 0.26 28.07
CA GLY A 374 9.79 0.66 26.67
C GLY A 374 8.89 1.89 26.50
N SER A 375 9.13 2.66 25.45
CA SER A 375 8.32 3.83 25.08
C SER A 375 7.84 3.71 23.64
N SER A 376 6.58 4.04 23.37
CA SER A 376 6.08 4.12 22.01
C SER A 376 5.34 5.43 21.76
N PHE A 377 5.56 6.05 20.61
CA PHE A 377 4.71 7.10 20.09
C PHE A 377 3.82 6.53 18.99
N VAL A 378 2.54 6.33 19.29
CA VAL A 378 1.53 5.77 18.40
C VAL A 378 0.75 6.92 17.77
N GLU A 379 1.07 7.27 16.53
CA GLU A 379 0.63 8.50 15.86
C GLU A 379 -0.11 8.22 14.55
N SER A 380 -1.32 8.74 14.35
CA SER A 380 -1.99 8.70 13.03
C SER A 380 -2.15 7.31 12.39
N ASN A 381 -2.27 6.24 13.19
CA ASN A 381 -2.52 4.89 12.67
C ASN A 381 -4.02 4.63 12.51
N TYR A 382 -4.37 3.69 11.62
CA TYR A 382 -5.73 3.21 11.44
C TYR A 382 -5.88 1.79 11.98
N PHE A 383 -6.75 1.59 12.96
CA PHE A 383 -7.07 0.30 13.56
C PHE A 383 -8.50 -0.11 13.21
N ARG A 384 -8.65 -1.16 12.39
CA ARG A 384 -9.91 -1.85 12.14
C ARG A 384 -9.89 -3.20 12.84
N ASN A 385 -10.84 -3.44 13.74
CA ASN A 385 -11.03 -4.73 14.42
C ASN A 385 -9.74 -5.28 15.05
N CYS A 386 -8.86 -4.39 15.51
CA CYS A 386 -7.70 -4.76 16.32
C CYS A 386 -8.18 -4.95 17.75
N LYS A 387 -8.16 -6.18 18.27
CA LYS A 387 -8.79 -6.51 19.56
C LYS A 387 -8.37 -5.59 20.69
N TYR A 388 -7.06 -5.38 20.86
CA TYR A 388 -6.47 -4.42 21.78
C TYR A 388 -5.42 -3.56 21.06
N PRO A 389 -5.77 -2.35 20.57
CA PRO A 389 -4.87 -1.51 19.76
C PRO A 389 -3.56 -1.17 20.48
N MET A 390 -3.64 -0.93 21.78
CA MET A 390 -2.50 -0.63 22.64
C MET A 390 -2.62 -1.39 23.96
N LEU A 391 -1.50 -1.88 24.49
CA LEU A 391 -1.41 -2.53 25.80
C LEU A 391 -0.17 -2.11 26.57
N ILE A 392 -0.28 -2.10 27.91
CA ILE A 392 0.84 -1.94 28.85
C ILE A 392 0.81 -3.12 29.82
N SER A 393 1.97 -3.76 30.00
CA SER A 393 2.14 -4.92 30.88
C SER A 393 1.68 -4.64 32.32
N LYS A 394 0.86 -5.54 32.89
CA LYS A 394 0.34 -5.52 34.27
C LYS A 394 -0.54 -4.33 34.65
N GLN A 395 -1.08 -3.59 33.69
CA GLN A 395 -1.97 -2.47 33.97
C GLN A 395 -3.02 -2.31 32.86
N GLY A 396 -3.92 -1.33 33.00
CA GLY A 396 -4.95 -1.08 32.00
C GLY A 396 -5.74 -2.34 31.65
N THR A 397 -5.96 -2.54 30.34
CA THR A 397 -6.71 -3.67 29.81
C THR A 397 -6.03 -5.02 30.10
N ASP A 398 -4.69 -5.08 30.19
CA ASP A 398 -3.99 -6.33 30.54
C ASP A 398 -4.31 -6.80 31.97
N ALA A 399 -4.48 -5.87 32.92
CA ALA A 399 -4.80 -6.20 34.31
C ALA A 399 -6.26 -6.59 34.56
N GLU A 400 -7.17 -6.30 33.63
CA GLU A 400 -8.60 -6.56 33.77
C GLU A 400 -9.05 -7.89 33.13
N GLY A 401 -8.27 -8.44 32.19
CA GLY A 401 -8.54 -9.74 31.56
C GLY A 401 -7.85 -10.92 32.29
N ASP A 402 -7.70 -12.05 31.59
CA ASP A 402 -6.95 -13.22 32.10
C ASP A 402 -5.42 -12.96 32.23
N GLY A 403 -4.95 -11.74 31.99
CA GLY A 403 -3.57 -11.30 32.24
C GLY A 403 -2.50 -11.97 31.38
N THR A 404 -2.76 -12.16 30.08
CA THR A 404 -1.88 -12.96 29.21
C THR A 404 -0.92 -12.14 28.32
N PHE A 405 -0.87 -10.80 28.41
CA PHE A 405 0.08 -10.04 27.57
C PHE A 405 1.53 -10.25 28.02
N SER A 406 1.83 -9.98 29.30
CA SER A 406 3.18 -10.18 29.85
C SER A 406 3.22 -10.12 31.39
N GLY A 407 4.10 -10.92 31.98
CA GLY A 407 4.44 -10.87 33.41
C GLY A 407 5.55 -9.86 33.75
N GLU A 408 5.92 -8.98 32.82
CA GLU A 408 7.00 -8.00 32.99
C GLU A 408 6.50 -6.68 33.60
N ASN A 409 7.42 -5.78 33.98
CA ASN A 409 7.04 -4.42 34.34
C ASN A 409 6.50 -3.66 33.11
N GLY A 410 5.78 -2.57 33.32
CA GLY A 410 5.19 -1.78 32.25
C GLY A 410 6.19 -0.85 31.54
N GLY A 411 5.78 -0.38 30.36
CA GLY A 411 6.36 0.78 29.68
C GLY A 411 5.30 1.89 29.53
N VAL A 412 5.48 2.82 28.60
CA VAL A 412 4.48 3.88 28.35
C VAL A 412 4.22 4.07 26.85
N ASN A 413 2.95 4.01 26.45
CA ASN A 413 2.47 4.40 25.13
C ASN A 413 2.00 5.86 25.17
N LYS A 414 2.45 6.69 24.23
CA LYS A 414 1.89 8.00 23.90
C LYS A 414 1.01 7.83 22.65
N ALA A 415 -0.23 8.28 22.70
CA ALA A 415 -1.18 8.17 21.59
C ALA A 415 -1.58 9.56 21.07
N TYR A 416 -1.58 9.74 19.75
CA TYR A 416 -2.03 10.96 19.08
C TYR A 416 -2.67 10.64 17.73
N ASN A 417 -3.84 11.24 17.46
CA ASN A 417 -4.49 11.21 16.14
C ASN A 417 -4.76 9.82 15.53
N ASN A 418 -4.90 8.75 16.31
CA ASN A 418 -5.22 7.43 15.78
C ASN A 418 -6.73 7.30 15.49
N PHE A 419 -7.07 6.60 14.40
CA PHE A 419 -8.43 6.14 14.13
C PHE A 419 -8.58 4.71 14.63
N ILE A 420 -9.58 4.43 15.45
CA ILE A 420 -9.81 3.10 16.02
C ILE A 420 -11.29 2.76 15.86
N LYS A 421 -11.57 1.58 15.31
CA LYS A 421 -12.93 1.07 15.11
C LYS A 421 -13.00 -0.44 15.30
N GLY A 422 -14.02 -0.89 16.03
CA GLY A 422 -14.35 -2.30 16.20
C GLY A 422 -13.36 -3.08 17.08
N GLU A 423 -12.51 -2.36 17.78
CA GLU A 423 -11.71 -2.85 18.88
C GLU A 423 -12.59 -3.36 20.04
N ARG A 424 -12.01 -4.22 20.88
CA ARG A 424 -12.68 -4.60 22.11
C ARG A 424 -12.51 -3.53 23.18
N LYS A 425 -11.28 -3.01 23.31
CA LYS A 425 -10.95 -2.04 24.35
C LYS A 425 -9.65 -1.29 24.09
N VAL A 426 -9.66 -0.02 24.45
CA VAL A 426 -8.47 0.81 24.71
C VAL A 426 -8.83 1.82 25.80
N GLN A 427 -8.00 1.94 26.84
CA GLN A 427 -8.20 2.90 27.92
C GLN A 427 -7.16 4.02 27.83
N TYR A 428 -7.61 5.28 27.73
CA TYR A 428 -6.69 6.42 27.75
C TYR A 428 -6.54 7.03 29.13
N TYR A 429 -5.31 7.42 29.43
CA TYR A 429 -5.00 8.31 30.53
C TYR A 429 -5.41 9.74 30.17
N ASP A 430 -6.21 10.37 31.02
CA ASP A 430 -6.71 11.74 30.84
C ASP A 430 -6.14 12.72 31.88
N GLY A 431 -5.18 12.28 32.70
CA GLY A 431 -4.58 13.06 33.76
C GLY A 431 -5.26 12.94 35.13
N SER A 432 -6.47 12.38 35.19
CA SER A 432 -7.23 12.22 36.44
C SER A 432 -7.03 10.88 37.12
N GLN A 433 -6.58 9.86 36.39
CA GLN A 433 -6.38 8.52 36.93
C GLN A 433 -5.10 8.45 37.77
N THR A 434 -5.15 7.71 38.88
CA THR A 434 -3.98 7.39 39.72
C THR A 434 -3.85 5.89 39.98
N ASP A 435 -4.81 5.11 39.48
CA ASP A 435 -4.93 3.66 39.70
C ASP A 435 -4.25 2.82 38.62
N GLY A 436 -3.67 3.45 37.59
CA GLY A 436 -2.97 2.76 36.50
C GLY A 436 -3.90 2.03 35.50
N LYS A 437 -5.21 2.31 35.51
CA LYS A 437 -6.16 1.65 34.59
C LYS A 437 -6.22 2.32 33.22
N TRP A 438 -5.09 2.31 32.52
CA TRP A 438 -4.96 2.87 31.17
C TRP A 438 -3.88 2.16 30.35
N ASP A 439 -4.07 2.16 29.03
CA ASP A 439 -3.24 1.50 28.02
C ASP A 439 -2.36 2.48 27.24
N ALA A 440 -2.73 3.76 27.19
CA ALA A 440 -1.94 4.81 26.58
C ALA A 440 -2.26 6.21 27.13
N VAL A 441 -1.31 7.13 27.01
CA VAL A 441 -1.50 8.55 27.29
C VAL A 441 -1.97 9.25 26.03
N LEU A 442 -3.24 9.68 26.00
CA LEU A 442 -3.77 10.46 24.90
C LEU A 442 -3.34 11.91 25.06
N VAL A 443 -2.55 12.41 24.10
CA VAL A 443 -2.10 13.80 24.09
C VAL A 443 -2.95 14.67 23.18
N ASN A 444 -3.03 15.97 23.48
CA ASN A 444 -3.80 16.94 22.70
C ASN A 444 -3.00 17.48 21.49
N SER A 445 -1.68 17.36 21.53
CA SER A 445 -0.81 17.74 20.43
C SER A 445 0.36 16.79 20.28
N ARG A 446 0.88 16.70 19.06
CA ARG A 446 2.07 15.92 18.72
C ARG A 446 3.27 16.22 19.64
N ASP A 447 3.44 17.48 20.01
CA ASP A 447 4.61 17.96 20.77
C ASP A 447 4.46 17.86 22.28
N GLU A 448 3.28 17.46 22.78
CA GLU A 448 3.01 17.37 24.20
C GLU A 448 3.91 16.31 24.86
N SER A 449 4.52 16.67 25.99
CA SER A 449 5.35 15.76 26.77
C SER A 449 4.49 14.89 27.68
N VAL A 450 4.88 13.63 27.83
CA VAL A 450 4.21 12.68 28.71
C VAL A 450 4.91 12.64 30.06
N THR A 451 4.15 12.85 31.13
CA THR A 451 4.63 12.80 32.52
C THR A 451 4.15 11.57 33.28
N ALA A 452 3.16 10.85 32.75
CA ALA A 452 2.65 9.62 33.36
C ALA A 452 3.73 8.53 33.42
N THR A 453 3.63 7.68 34.44
CA THR A 453 4.53 6.55 34.67
C THR A 453 3.76 5.25 34.70
N ALA A 454 4.40 4.17 34.26
CA ALA A 454 3.83 2.83 34.36
C ALA A 454 3.60 2.44 35.84
N LEU A 455 2.45 1.84 36.14
CA LEU A 455 2.10 1.36 37.48
C LEU A 455 3.10 0.33 37.98
N ALA A 456 3.35 -0.71 37.17
CA ALA A 456 4.33 -1.74 37.46
C ALA A 456 5.73 -1.28 37.03
N GLY A 457 6.62 -1.05 38.01
CA GLY A 457 8.02 -0.69 37.78
C GLY A 457 8.31 0.81 37.69
N GLY A 458 7.29 1.68 37.63
CA GLY A 458 7.47 3.14 37.72
C GLY A 458 8.19 3.79 36.54
N SER A 459 8.25 3.11 35.38
CA SER A 459 8.99 3.62 34.21
C SER A 459 8.32 4.86 33.60
N SER A 460 9.12 5.85 33.24
CA SER A 460 8.67 7.07 32.56
C SER A 460 8.74 6.95 31.04
N TYR A 461 7.95 7.75 30.34
CA TYR A 461 8.05 7.90 28.89
C TYR A 461 9.33 8.64 28.47
N ASN A 462 9.98 8.20 27.39
CA ASN A 462 11.20 8.81 26.86
C ASN A 462 10.89 10.00 25.93
N ASN A 463 10.60 11.17 26.52
CA ASN A 463 10.34 12.41 25.78
C ASN A 463 11.53 12.90 24.92
N ALA A 464 12.76 12.52 25.28
CA ALA A 464 13.95 12.91 24.51
C ALA A 464 14.01 12.14 23.17
N ALA A 465 13.78 10.83 23.20
CA ALA A 465 13.70 10.01 21.98
C ALA A 465 12.49 10.38 21.12
N ASP A 466 11.34 10.71 21.72
CA ASP A 466 10.18 11.29 21.00
C ASP A 466 10.59 12.54 20.21
N THR A 467 11.32 13.46 20.84
CA THR A 467 11.79 14.68 20.16
C THR A 467 12.70 14.37 18.97
N GLU A 468 13.59 13.37 19.08
CA GLU A 468 14.41 12.92 17.95
C GLU A 468 13.57 12.24 16.87
N ALA A 469 12.57 11.45 17.24
CA ALA A 469 11.65 10.82 16.28
C ALA A 469 10.90 11.87 15.45
N ARG A 470 10.46 12.96 16.09
CA ARG A 470 9.79 14.07 15.41
C ARG A 470 10.70 14.88 14.48
N LYS A 471 12.03 14.78 14.64
CA LYS A 471 13.01 15.31 13.67
C LYS A 471 13.25 14.33 12.52
N ALA A 472 13.29 13.04 12.82
CA ALA A 472 13.39 11.98 11.81
C ALA A 472 12.12 11.84 10.96
N VAL A 473 10.97 12.25 11.51
CA VAL A 473 9.65 12.24 10.87
C VAL A 473 8.98 13.60 11.12
N PRO A 474 9.13 14.57 10.19
CA PRO A 474 8.50 15.87 10.32
C PRO A 474 6.98 15.76 10.20
N ALA A 475 6.25 16.73 10.74
CA ALA A 475 4.77 16.73 10.70
C ALA A 475 4.21 16.69 9.25
N SER A 476 4.96 17.19 8.26
CA SER A 476 4.59 17.14 6.84
C SER A 476 4.65 15.74 6.23
N ALA A 477 5.28 14.78 6.91
CA ALA A 477 5.33 13.37 6.51
C ALA A 477 4.20 12.53 7.13
N ILE A 478 3.41 13.12 8.03
CA ILE A 478 2.29 12.45 8.70
C ILE A 478 1.03 12.63 7.86
N GLU A 479 0.33 11.52 7.61
CA GLU A 479 -0.95 11.51 6.90
C GLU A 479 -2.08 11.43 7.94
N THR A 480 -3.33 11.66 7.53
CA THR A 480 -4.45 11.26 8.39
C THR A 480 -4.54 9.72 8.39
N PRO A 481 -5.09 9.09 9.44
CA PRO A 481 -5.26 7.63 9.48
C PRO A 481 -5.95 7.04 8.25
N GLU A 482 -6.97 7.70 7.70
CA GLU A 482 -7.74 7.22 6.55
C GLU A 482 -6.91 7.24 5.26
N VAL A 483 -6.09 8.29 5.08
CA VAL A 483 -5.14 8.39 3.98
C VAL A 483 -4.06 7.32 4.15
N ALA A 484 -3.51 7.17 5.36
CA ALA A 484 -2.52 6.14 5.68
C ALA A 484 -3.02 4.73 5.35
N ARG A 485 -4.27 4.39 5.72
CA ARG A 485 -4.92 3.11 5.31
C ARG A 485 -4.89 2.93 3.79
N THR A 486 -5.31 3.95 3.06
CA THR A 486 -5.40 3.91 1.58
C THR A 486 -4.01 3.78 0.94
N THR A 487 -3.03 4.54 1.45
CA THR A 487 -1.62 4.46 1.06
C THR A 487 -1.06 3.06 1.31
N THR A 488 -1.31 2.49 2.49
CA THR A 488 -0.86 1.15 2.85
C THR A 488 -1.49 0.08 1.95
N GLN A 489 -2.80 0.10 1.73
CA GLN A 489 -3.47 -0.84 0.81
C GLN A 489 -2.94 -0.74 -0.63
N ALA A 490 -2.53 0.45 -1.05
CA ALA A 490 -1.99 0.65 -2.39
C ALA A 490 -0.55 0.16 -2.54
N TYR A 491 0.29 0.37 -1.51
CA TYR A 491 1.74 0.37 -1.65
C TYR A 491 2.52 -0.52 -0.68
N ALA A 492 1.88 -1.08 0.35
CA ALA A 492 2.54 -2.03 1.22
C ALA A 492 2.81 -3.35 0.49
N GLY A 493 3.91 -3.99 0.85
CA GLY A 493 4.34 -5.23 0.22
C GLY A 493 5.16 -5.02 -1.06
N ARG A 494 5.36 -6.11 -1.79
CA ARG A 494 6.07 -6.10 -3.08
C ARG A 494 5.35 -5.22 -4.10
N CYS A 495 6.06 -4.77 -5.13
CA CYS A 495 5.49 -3.97 -6.20
C CYS A 495 4.29 -4.68 -6.85
N GLU A 496 3.31 -3.90 -7.32
CA GLU A 496 2.02 -4.43 -7.78
C GLU A 496 1.30 -5.32 -6.74
N GLN A 497 1.60 -5.12 -5.43
CA GLN A 497 1.11 -5.91 -4.30
C GLN A 497 1.46 -7.40 -4.43
N GLY A 498 2.61 -7.71 -5.04
CA GLY A 498 3.06 -9.07 -5.27
C GLY A 498 2.22 -9.87 -6.28
N ASP A 499 2.68 -11.08 -6.59
CA ASP A 499 1.98 -12.06 -7.42
C ASP A 499 1.12 -13.06 -6.61
N PHE A 500 1.36 -13.16 -5.30
CA PHE A 500 0.52 -13.91 -4.36
C PHE A 500 -0.67 -13.06 -3.97
N LYS A 501 -1.88 -13.47 -4.36
CA LYS A 501 -3.13 -12.77 -4.05
C LYS A 501 -3.94 -13.57 -3.05
N TRP A 502 -4.36 -12.91 -1.97
CA TRP A 502 -5.20 -13.47 -0.93
C TRP A 502 -6.21 -12.42 -0.47
N THR A 503 -7.40 -12.85 -0.10
CA THR A 503 -8.43 -11.97 0.47
C THR A 503 -8.98 -12.65 1.70
N PHE A 504 -8.81 -12.00 2.85
CA PHE A 504 -9.33 -12.50 4.11
C PHE A 504 -10.86 -12.33 4.16
N ASN A 505 -11.53 -13.31 4.73
CA ASN A 505 -12.94 -13.22 5.10
C ASN A 505 -13.03 -12.58 6.48
N ASN A 506 -13.11 -11.25 6.52
CA ASN A 506 -13.12 -10.47 7.76
C ASN A 506 -14.19 -10.95 8.77
N SER A 507 -15.33 -11.48 8.30
CA SER A 507 -16.40 -11.96 9.21
C SER A 507 -16.00 -13.17 10.06
N ILE A 508 -14.93 -13.87 9.67
CA ILE A 508 -14.41 -15.06 10.31
C ILE A 508 -12.99 -14.82 10.83
N GLU A 509 -12.15 -14.16 10.04
CA GLU A 509 -10.71 -14.14 10.25
C GLU A 509 -10.26 -12.99 11.17
N ASP A 510 -11.06 -11.94 11.37
CA ASP A 510 -10.73 -10.81 12.27
C ASP A 510 -10.39 -11.25 13.71
N GLU A 511 -11.03 -12.32 14.19
CA GLU A 511 -10.81 -12.87 15.55
C GLU A 511 -9.98 -14.17 15.53
N ASN A 512 -9.61 -14.66 14.35
CA ASN A 512 -8.96 -15.96 14.19
C ASN A 512 -7.45 -15.86 14.43
N TYR A 513 -6.97 -16.50 15.49
CA TYR A 513 -5.53 -16.66 15.77
C TYR A 513 -5.00 -18.07 15.47
N GLY A 514 -5.84 -18.93 14.89
CA GLY A 514 -5.44 -20.25 14.38
C GLY A 514 -4.85 -20.17 12.98
N VAL A 515 -4.09 -21.19 12.57
CA VAL A 515 -3.57 -21.29 11.21
C VAL A 515 -4.74 -21.49 10.23
N ILE A 516 -4.85 -20.62 9.23
CA ILE A 516 -5.79 -20.77 8.11
C ILE A 516 -5.19 -21.82 7.16
N SER A 517 -5.83 -22.99 7.08
CA SER A 517 -5.26 -24.16 6.39
C SER A 517 -5.12 -23.91 4.89
N GLU A 518 -6.07 -23.21 4.29
CA GLU A 518 -6.09 -22.84 2.88
C GLU A 518 -4.94 -21.88 2.55
N LEU A 519 -4.76 -20.81 3.34
CA LEU A 519 -3.64 -19.87 3.20
C LEU A 519 -2.31 -20.60 3.38
N LYS A 520 -2.18 -21.44 4.42
CA LYS A 520 -0.95 -22.20 4.68
C LYS A 520 -0.61 -23.11 3.50
N ASN A 521 -1.59 -23.81 2.96
CA ASN A 521 -1.40 -24.65 1.78
C ASN A 521 -1.00 -23.83 0.55
N ALA A 522 -1.57 -22.64 0.34
CA ALA A 522 -1.19 -21.74 -0.75
C ALA A 522 0.27 -21.26 -0.60
N VAL A 523 0.69 -20.88 0.60
CA VAL A 523 2.09 -20.46 0.89
C VAL A 523 3.07 -21.63 0.73
N VAL A 524 2.72 -22.84 1.19
CA VAL A 524 3.55 -24.05 1.02
C VAL A 524 3.76 -24.39 -0.45
N ASN A 525 2.71 -24.28 -1.25
CA ASN A 525 2.73 -24.64 -2.66
C ASN A 525 3.04 -23.46 -3.59
N TYR A 526 3.41 -22.29 -3.04
CA TYR A 526 3.72 -21.12 -3.84
C TYR A 526 4.83 -21.43 -4.85
N GLN A 527 4.57 -21.03 -6.09
CA GLN A 527 5.49 -21.12 -7.20
C GLN A 527 5.25 -19.92 -8.12
N SER A 528 6.32 -19.19 -8.44
CA SER A 528 6.24 -18.04 -9.34
C SER A 528 5.83 -18.49 -10.75
N THR A 529 5.16 -17.60 -11.49
CA THR A 529 4.86 -17.81 -12.91
C THR A 529 6.06 -17.54 -13.82
N LEU A 530 7.15 -16.95 -13.30
CA LEU A 530 8.38 -16.67 -14.06
C LEU A 530 8.94 -17.94 -14.71
N ILE A 531 9.12 -17.94 -16.03
CA ILE A 531 9.69 -19.09 -16.76
C ILE A 531 11.22 -19.01 -16.81
N GLY A 532 11.74 -17.80 -16.98
CA GLY A 532 13.16 -17.58 -17.22
C GLY A 532 13.45 -16.18 -17.75
N PHE A 533 14.56 -16.04 -18.46
CA PHE A 533 14.97 -14.79 -19.09
C PHE A 533 14.52 -14.73 -20.56
N ALA A 534 14.52 -13.53 -21.13
CA ALA A 534 14.13 -13.31 -22.52
C ALA A 534 14.97 -14.11 -23.54
N ASP A 535 16.23 -14.40 -23.22
CA ASP A 535 17.17 -15.20 -24.03
C ASP A 535 16.87 -16.71 -24.02
N GLY A 536 15.80 -17.14 -23.35
CA GLY A 536 15.37 -18.54 -23.24
C GLY A 536 16.04 -19.31 -22.10
N THR A 537 16.90 -18.66 -21.29
CA THR A 537 17.48 -19.27 -20.09
C THR A 537 16.38 -19.52 -19.05
N SER A 538 16.03 -20.79 -18.81
CA SER A 538 15.01 -21.20 -17.83
C SER A 538 15.44 -20.95 -16.39
N ILE A 539 14.51 -20.70 -15.48
CA ILE A 539 14.74 -20.61 -14.03
C ILE A 539 14.07 -21.76 -13.26
N LYS A 540 14.69 -22.23 -12.17
CA LYS A 540 14.05 -23.12 -11.19
C LYS A 540 12.99 -22.38 -10.36
N ASN A 541 12.12 -23.16 -9.70
CA ASN A 541 11.05 -22.66 -8.81
C ASN A 541 10.06 -21.69 -9.47
N GLY A 542 10.02 -21.68 -10.80
CA GLY A 542 9.12 -20.87 -11.60
C GLY A 542 8.27 -21.73 -12.55
N GLY A 543 7.55 -21.09 -13.48
CA GLY A 543 6.75 -21.76 -14.52
C GLY A 543 5.39 -22.28 -14.05
N ALA A 544 4.88 -21.79 -12.92
CA ALA A 544 3.49 -22.04 -12.55
C ALA A 544 2.55 -21.58 -13.69
N GLN A 545 1.50 -22.35 -13.96
CA GLN A 545 0.46 -21.88 -14.87
C GLN A 545 -0.25 -20.69 -14.24
N PRO A 546 -0.62 -19.66 -15.02
CA PRO A 546 -1.48 -18.61 -14.51
C PRO A 546 -2.77 -19.27 -14.05
N THR A 547 -3.00 -19.34 -12.74
CA THR A 547 -4.34 -19.60 -12.23
C THR A 547 -5.17 -18.42 -12.67
N GLY A 548 -6.21 -18.64 -13.48
CA GLY A 548 -7.14 -17.58 -13.90
C GLY A 548 -7.43 -16.68 -12.70
N ASP A 549 -7.11 -15.41 -12.85
CA ASP A 549 -7.37 -14.32 -11.92
C ASP A 549 -7.11 -14.72 -10.46
N GLY A 550 -5.95 -15.35 -10.20
CA GLY A 550 -5.42 -15.68 -8.87
C GLY A 550 -6.51 -15.86 -7.82
N LEU A 551 -7.20 -17.01 -7.85
CA LEU A 551 -8.28 -17.40 -6.93
C LEU A 551 -8.25 -16.57 -5.65
N ALA A 552 -9.15 -15.58 -5.54
CA ALA A 552 -9.63 -15.16 -4.23
C ALA A 552 -10.28 -16.40 -3.62
N VAL A 553 -9.48 -17.21 -2.93
CA VAL A 553 -10.00 -18.29 -2.11
C VAL A 553 -10.64 -17.58 -0.93
N ASP A 554 -11.97 -17.54 -0.90
CA ASP A 554 -12.75 -17.05 0.24
C ASP A 554 -12.22 -17.75 1.50
N GLY A 555 -11.67 -16.94 2.43
CA GLY A 555 -11.02 -17.40 3.66
C GLY A 555 -11.96 -18.29 4.48
N GLY A 556 -11.51 -19.50 4.78
CA GLY A 556 -12.32 -20.61 5.27
C GLY A 556 -12.93 -20.46 6.68
N ASN A 557 -13.47 -21.57 7.17
CA ASN A 557 -14.45 -21.69 8.27
C ASN A 557 -13.89 -21.52 9.71
N GLY A 558 -13.02 -20.54 9.94
CA GLY A 558 -12.34 -20.26 11.22
C GLY A 558 -13.23 -20.41 12.47
N LYS A 559 -12.67 -21.05 13.51
CA LYS A 559 -13.29 -21.23 14.82
C LYS A 559 -12.63 -20.31 15.86
N GLY A 560 -13.38 -19.32 16.31
CA GLY A 560 -13.09 -18.51 17.50
C GLY A 560 -14.18 -17.45 17.64
N ILE A 561 -14.99 -17.52 18.69
CA ILE A 561 -16.00 -16.48 19.01
C ILE A 561 -15.88 -16.18 20.50
N ASP A 562 -15.61 -14.92 20.86
CA ASP A 562 -15.86 -14.36 22.19
C ASP A 562 -16.90 -13.23 22.05
N PRO A 563 -18.13 -13.39 22.58
CA PRO A 563 -19.31 -12.67 22.08
C PRO A 563 -19.54 -11.25 22.65
N VAL A 564 -18.51 -10.51 23.07
CA VAL A 564 -18.74 -9.18 23.69
C VAL A 564 -17.91 -8.08 23.02
N LYS A 565 -18.54 -7.41 22.04
CA LYS A 565 -18.08 -6.15 21.42
C LYS A 565 -18.62 -4.96 22.22
N ASN A 566 -17.79 -3.94 22.45
CA ASN A 566 -18.24 -2.65 22.97
C ASN A 566 -18.69 -1.74 21.82
N GLU A 567 -19.57 -0.79 22.14
CA GLU A 567 -20.02 0.26 21.22
C GLU A 567 -18.85 1.19 20.83
N GLU A 568 -18.92 1.66 19.59
CA GLU A 568 -17.95 2.50 18.87
C GLU A 568 -17.33 3.62 19.75
N TYR A 569 -16.00 3.58 19.94
CA TYR A 569 -15.25 4.59 20.69
C TYR A 569 -14.45 5.49 19.73
N VAL A 570 -14.94 6.70 19.52
CA VAL A 570 -14.24 7.76 18.77
C VAL A 570 -13.74 8.82 19.75
N PRO A 571 -12.41 9.02 19.93
CA PRO A 571 -11.88 10.07 20.80
C PRO A 571 -12.27 11.46 20.28
N SER A 572 -12.76 12.33 21.16
CA SER A 572 -13.12 13.71 20.80
C SER A 572 -11.89 14.57 20.55
N TRP A 573 -11.63 14.97 19.31
CA TRP A 573 -10.68 16.04 18.98
C TRP A 573 -11.39 17.38 18.84
N ALA A 574 -10.97 18.36 19.63
CA ALA A 574 -11.25 19.78 19.45
C ALA A 574 -10.04 20.44 18.77
N GLY A 575 -9.91 20.24 17.46
CA GLY A 575 -9.01 21.00 16.61
C GLY A 575 -9.62 21.05 15.22
N GLY A 576 -9.86 22.26 14.72
CA GLY A 576 -10.62 22.49 13.49
C GLY A 576 -9.94 21.84 12.28
N GLY A 577 -10.49 20.71 11.86
CA GLY A 577 -10.30 20.11 10.55
C GLY A 577 -11.64 19.52 10.13
N SER A 578 -12.16 19.93 8.96
CA SER A 578 -13.42 19.43 8.43
C SER A 578 -13.29 17.93 8.12
N ILE A 579 -14.10 17.11 8.79
CA ILE A 579 -14.19 15.67 8.62
C ILE A 579 -15.17 15.39 7.48
N THR A 580 -14.71 14.80 6.38
CA THR A 580 -15.56 14.15 5.37
C THR A 580 -15.50 12.64 5.60
N PRO A 581 -16.63 11.94 5.84
CA PRO A 581 -16.65 10.48 5.86
C PRO A 581 -16.63 9.94 4.41
N ASP A 582 -15.72 9.01 4.10
CA ASP A 582 -15.76 8.19 2.88
C ASP A 582 -15.64 6.70 3.28
N PRO A 583 -16.52 5.80 2.80
CA PRO A 583 -16.43 4.37 3.06
C PRO A 583 -15.43 3.65 2.13
N ASP A 584 -15.09 2.44 2.57
CA ASP A 584 -14.06 1.49 2.10
C ASP A 584 -14.08 1.12 0.59
N PRO A 585 -12.94 0.66 0.02
CA PRO A 585 -12.74 0.46 -1.42
C PRO A 585 -13.04 -0.99 -1.87
N THR A 586 -13.52 -1.13 -3.11
CA THR A 586 -13.35 -2.34 -3.91
C THR A 586 -12.80 -1.97 -5.28
N GLY A 587 -11.64 -2.52 -5.63
CA GLY A 587 -11.18 -2.76 -7.01
C GLY A 587 -10.71 -1.55 -7.84
N ALA A 588 -9.39 -1.56 -8.16
CA ALA A 588 -8.67 -0.86 -9.24
C ALA A 588 -9.37 0.27 -10.03
N THR A 589 -8.73 1.46 -10.12
CA THR A 589 -7.93 1.93 -11.29
C THR A 589 -7.66 3.44 -11.16
N GLN A 590 -6.48 3.87 -11.58
CA GLN A 590 -6.04 5.26 -11.76
C GLN A 590 -6.89 6.03 -12.80
N ILE A 591 -7.00 7.38 -12.72
CA ILE A 591 -6.63 8.38 -13.77
C ILE A 591 -7.45 9.69 -13.76
N ASN A 592 -6.74 10.84 -13.64
CA ASN A 592 -6.98 12.21 -14.12
C ASN A 592 -8.42 12.78 -14.16
N PHE A 593 -8.67 13.72 -13.25
CA PHE A 593 -9.72 14.70 -13.41
C PHE A 593 -9.39 15.59 -14.66
N PRO A 594 -10.39 16.15 -15.35
CA PRO A 594 -11.63 16.39 -14.67
C PRO A 594 -12.83 15.44 -14.54
N THR A 595 -12.81 14.09 -14.42
CA THR A 595 -13.93 13.42 -13.65
C THR A 595 -13.72 12.15 -12.80
N SER A 596 -12.56 11.50 -12.70
CA SER A 596 -12.45 10.24 -11.89
C SER A 596 -12.37 10.36 -10.36
N LYS A 597 -12.27 11.58 -9.81
CA LYS A 597 -12.45 11.79 -8.37
C LYS A 597 -13.95 11.63 -8.10
N ASP A 598 -14.31 10.73 -7.21
CA ASP A 598 -15.70 10.50 -6.78
C ASP A 598 -16.53 9.54 -7.67
N GLY A 599 -15.89 8.74 -8.54
CA GLY A 599 -16.56 7.59 -9.19
C GLY A 599 -17.46 7.92 -10.39
N VAL A 600 -17.27 9.08 -11.05
CA VAL A 600 -18.05 9.55 -12.21
C VAL A 600 -17.24 9.46 -13.50
N THR A 601 -17.81 8.90 -14.57
CA THR A 601 -17.26 8.96 -15.92
C THR A 601 -18.04 9.97 -16.75
N ALA A 602 -17.38 11.03 -17.23
CA ALA A 602 -17.94 11.97 -18.18
C ALA A 602 -17.46 11.67 -19.62
N SER A 603 -18.37 11.58 -20.61
CA SER A 603 -18.03 11.34 -22.02
C SER A 603 -18.96 12.10 -22.97
N GLY A 604 -18.52 12.48 -24.18
CA GLY A 604 -19.36 13.25 -25.11
C GLY A 604 -18.66 13.68 -26.40
N THR A 605 -19.39 14.25 -27.35
CA THR A 605 -18.94 14.64 -28.71
C THR A 605 -18.11 15.94 -28.76
N THR A 606 -17.79 16.52 -27.61
CA THR A 606 -17.18 17.85 -27.47
C THR A 606 -15.65 17.82 -27.30
N ALA A 607 -14.97 18.92 -27.65
CA ALA A 607 -13.52 19.05 -27.47
C ALA A 607 -13.16 19.08 -25.97
N MET A 608 -12.23 18.21 -25.58
CA MET A 608 -11.80 18.00 -24.19
C MET A 608 -10.38 18.53 -24.00
N SER A 609 -10.10 19.15 -22.84
CA SER A 609 -8.74 19.50 -22.40
C SER A 609 -8.41 18.84 -21.07
N SER A 610 -7.16 18.96 -20.63
CA SER A 610 -6.71 18.49 -19.31
C SER A 610 -7.38 19.21 -18.12
N SER A 611 -8.21 20.23 -18.35
CA SER A 611 -8.80 21.05 -17.29
C SER A 611 -10.25 21.48 -17.51
N SER A 612 -10.88 21.12 -18.65
CA SER A 612 -12.26 21.53 -18.96
C SER A 612 -12.90 20.74 -20.10
N ILE A 613 -14.24 20.78 -20.16
CA ILE A 613 -15.06 20.23 -21.25
C ILE A 613 -15.89 21.36 -21.87
N ALA A 614 -15.86 21.52 -23.19
CA ALA A 614 -16.57 22.60 -23.86
C ALA A 614 -17.94 22.18 -24.41
N LEU A 615 -19.04 22.64 -23.83
CA LEU A 615 -20.37 22.56 -24.42
C LEU A 615 -20.49 23.59 -25.56
N LYS A 616 -20.21 23.18 -26.81
CA LYS A 616 -20.08 24.07 -27.97
C LYS A 616 -21.39 24.76 -28.40
N ASN A 617 -21.25 25.97 -28.92
CA ASN A 617 -22.30 26.72 -29.61
C ASN A 617 -22.56 26.16 -31.01
N GLY A 618 -23.83 26.03 -31.39
CA GLY A 618 -24.26 25.65 -32.74
C GLY A 618 -24.90 24.27 -32.78
N TYR A 619 -26.21 24.24 -32.50
CA TYR A 619 -27.29 23.45 -33.11
C TYR A 619 -28.49 23.54 -32.14
N TYR A 620 -29.30 24.58 -32.35
CA TYR A 620 -30.62 24.73 -31.74
C TYR A 620 -31.57 25.00 -32.90
N SER A 621 -32.29 23.97 -33.34
CA SER A 621 -33.59 24.18 -33.97
C SER A 621 -34.53 23.15 -33.38
N SER A 622 -35.73 23.57 -33.02
CA SER A 622 -36.75 22.86 -32.23
C SER A 622 -37.29 21.55 -32.84
N SER A 623 -36.58 20.99 -33.83
CA SER A 623 -36.87 19.77 -34.56
C SER A 623 -35.61 18.92 -34.83
N ALA A 624 -34.44 19.32 -34.32
CA ALA A 624 -33.18 18.56 -34.38
C ALA A 624 -32.63 18.45 -32.94
N GLY A 625 -32.41 17.22 -32.47
CA GLY A 625 -32.06 16.92 -31.09
C GLY A 625 -30.67 17.37 -30.64
N TYR A 626 -30.37 17.06 -29.38
CA TYR A 626 -29.25 17.63 -28.64
C TYR A 626 -27.90 17.02 -29.03
N ASP A 627 -27.32 17.31 -30.19
CA ASP A 627 -26.07 16.64 -30.63
C ASP A 627 -24.79 16.98 -29.82
N ASN A 628 -24.88 17.80 -28.77
CA ASN A 628 -23.77 18.23 -27.92
C ASN A 628 -24.13 18.15 -26.42
N GLY A 629 -23.96 16.96 -25.83
CA GLY A 629 -24.13 16.70 -24.40
C GLY A 629 -22.94 15.97 -23.79
N ILE A 630 -22.82 16.05 -22.47
CA ILE A 630 -21.88 15.26 -21.67
C ILE A 630 -22.68 14.17 -20.97
N ILE A 631 -22.40 12.93 -21.32
CA ILE A 631 -22.87 11.72 -20.64
C ILE A 631 -22.16 11.64 -19.30
N LEU A 632 -22.93 11.45 -18.23
CA LEU A 632 -22.45 11.17 -16.89
C LEU A 632 -22.84 9.74 -16.53
N LYS A 633 -21.85 8.94 -16.14
CA LYS A 633 -22.04 7.58 -15.60
C LYS A 633 -21.40 7.47 -14.23
N VAL A 634 -22.01 6.72 -13.34
CA VAL A 634 -21.44 6.32 -12.06
C VAL A 634 -21.63 4.82 -11.87
N ALA A 635 -20.74 4.16 -11.14
CA ALA A 635 -20.89 2.74 -10.84
C ALA A 635 -22.24 2.50 -10.12
N ASN A 636 -23.03 1.54 -10.60
CA ASN A 636 -24.37 1.18 -10.10
C ASN A 636 -25.47 2.27 -10.27
N GLY A 637 -25.24 3.26 -11.14
CA GLY A 637 -26.23 4.31 -11.44
C GLY A 637 -26.37 5.36 -10.32
N PHE A 638 -27.02 6.46 -10.67
CA PHE A 638 -27.40 7.54 -9.78
C PHE A 638 -28.57 7.13 -8.89
N LYS A 639 -28.57 7.64 -7.66
CA LYS A 639 -29.60 7.39 -6.66
C LYS A 639 -30.31 8.67 -6.26
N SER A 640 -31.57 8.54 -5.83
CA SER A 640 -32.27 9.60 -5.12
C SER A 640 -31.41 10.08 -3.94
N GLY A 641 -31.24 11.39 -3.81
CA GLY A 641 -30.38 12.02 -2.82
C GLY A 641 -28.99 12.39 -3.34
N ASP A 642 -28.51 11.85 -4.48
CA ASP A 642 -27.23 12.25 -5.05
C ASP A 642 -27.22 13.76 -5.39
N ILE A 643 -26.16 14.45 -5.00
CA ILE A 643 -25.97 15.89 -5.24
C ILE A 643 -25.06 16.07 -6.45
N VAL A 644 -25.62 16.60 -7.53
CA VAL A 644 -24.92 16.98 -8.76
C VAL A 644 -24.42 18.42 -8.61
N THR A 645 -23.10 18.60 -8.57
CA THR A 645 -22.42 19.90 -8.53
C THR A 645 -21.72 20.18 -9.84
N ILE A 646 -21.99 21.32 -10.46
CA ILE A 646 -21.28 21.78 -11.65
C ILE A 646 -20.72 23.18 -11.48
N ALA A 647 -19.64 23.48 -12.19
CA ALA A 647 -19.18 24.85 -12.41
C ALA A 647 -18.73 25.03 -13.84
N GLY A 648 -19.06 26.19 -14.42
CA GLY A 648 -18.71 26.52 -15.79
C GLY A 648 -18.58 28.02 -16.02
N THR A 649 -17.99 28.37 -17.17
CA THR A 649 -17.77 29.76 -17.59
C THR A 649 -18.24 29.98 -19.01
N ILE A 650 -18.55 31.24 -19.35
CA ILE A 650 -18.74 31.71 -20.71
C ILE A 650 -17.80 32.88 -21.01
N LYS A 651 -17.49 33.10 -22.29
CA LYS A 651 -16.82 34.32 -22.73
C LYS A 651 -17.81 35.50 -22.72
N PRO A 652 -17.61 36.54 -21.89
CA PRO A 652 -18.57 37.64 -21.77
C PRO A 652 -18.72 38.39 -23.10
N SER A 653 -19.95 38.53 -23.57
CA SER A 653 -20.29 39.35 -24.72
C SER A 653 -21.79 39.70 -24.69
N SER A 654 -22.14 40.89 -25.18
CA SER A 654 -23.52 41.38 -25.12
C SER A 654 -24.48 40.40 -25.80
N GLY A 655 -25.57 40.03 -25.12
CA GLY A 655 -26.61 39.13 -25.62
C GLY A 655 -26.22 37.64 -25.67
N LYS A 656 -25.05 37.25 -25.14
CA LYS A 656 -24.65 35.83 -25.03
C LYS A 656 -24.95 35.27 -23.65
N ARG A 657 -25.59 34.09 -23.63
CA ARG A 657 -25.85 33.29 -22.42
C ARG A 657 -25.61 31.82 -22.69
N ALA A 658 -25.19 31.08 -21.67
CA ALA A 658 -25.27 29.63 -21.67
C ALA A 658 -25.42 29.09 -20.23
N THR A 659 -26.20 28.03 -20.10
CA THR A 659 -26.35 27.20 -18.89
C THR A 659 -26.28 25.72 -19.27
N ALA A 660 -26.27 24.85 -18.27
CA ALA A 660 -26.44 23.41 -18.41
C ALA A 660 -27.81 22.96 -17.90
N VAL A 661 -28.32 21.91 -18.51
CA VAL A 661 -29.53 21.20 -18.15
C VAL A 661 -29.14 19.76 -17.85
N LEU A 662 -29.44 19.30 -16.64
CA LEU A 662 -29.35 17.90 -16.26
C LEU A 662 -30.58 17.17 -16.79
N ALA A 663 -30.38 16.09 -17.53
CA ALA A 663 -31.45 15.39 -18.22
C ALA A 663 -31.23 13.87 -18.31
N LYS A 664 -32.31 13.14 -18.54
CA LYS A 664 -32.26 11.76 -19.05
C LYS A 664 -32.40 11.79 -20.58
N ALA A 665 -31.49 11.11 -21.28
CA ALA A 665 -31.53 11.00 -22.74
C ALA A 665 -30.96 9.64 -23.19
N THR A 666 -31.33 9.20 -24.39
CA THR A 666 -30.82 7.95 -24.99
C THR A 666 -29.85 8.26 -26.14
N ALA A 667 -28.65 7.67 -26.12
CA ALA A 667 -27.68 7.75 -27.22
C ALA A 667 -28.10 6.88 -28.43
N GLY A 668 -28.01 7.40 -29.65
CA GLY A 668 -28.16 6.60 -30.88
C GLY A 668 -29.14 7.10 -31.94
N CYS A 669 -29.85 8.21 -31.69
CA CYS A 669 -30.59 8.93 -32.73
C CYS A 669 -29.73 10.11 -33.21
N GLN A 670 -29.85 10.55 -34.47
CA GLN A 670 -29.19 11.76 -35.04
C GLN A 670 -29.70 13.09 -34.42
N ALA A 671 -30.17 12.98 -33.20
CA ALA A 671 -30.89 13.91 -32.40
C ALA A 671 -30.96 13.22 -31.03
N MET A 672 -30.10 13.57 -30.08
CA MET A 672 -30.37 13.18 -28.69
C MET A 672 -31.79 13.67 -28.36
N ALA A 673 -32.68 12.79 -27.91
CA ALA A 673 -33.98 13.17 -27.40
C ALA A 673 -33.87 13.27 -25.88
N VAL A 674 -34.11 14.45 -25.30
CA VAL A 674 -34.31 14.56 -23.86
C VAL A 674 -35.65 13.90 -23.54
N GLU A 675 -35.58 12.78 -22.85
CA GLU A 675 -36.76 12.05 -22.36
C GLU A 675 -37.33 12.77 -21.14
N GLU A 676 -36.46 13.35 -20.33
CA GLU A 676 -36.81 14.04 -19.09
C GLU A 676 -35.80 15.15 -18.77
N GLU A 677 -36.30 16.38 -18.58
CA GLU A 677 -35.53 17.48 -18.00
C GLU A 677 -35.60 17.37 -16.47
N ILE A 678 -34.45 17.21 -15.82
CA ILE A 678 -34.35 16.95 -14.37
C ILE A 678 -34.13 18.26 -13.63
N HIS A 679 -33.16 19.06 -14.09
CA HIS A 679 -32.84 20.35 -13.49
C HIS A 679 -32.14 21.27 -14.48
N LYS A 680 -32.46 22.57 -14.41
CA LYS A 680 -31.80 23.61 -15.17
C LYS A 680 -31.02 24.52 -14.22
N PHE A 681 -29.72 24.60 -14.46
CA PHE A 681 -28.80 25.44 -13.70
C PHE A 681 -28.94 26.92 -14.10
N ASP A 682 -28.41 27.82 -13.27
CA ASP A 682 -28.33 29.26 -13.56
C ASP A 682 -27.34 29.55 -14.69
N ASP A 683 -27.58 30.65 -15.41
CA ASP A 683 -26.69 31.11 -16.49
C ASP A 683 -25.25 31.28 -15.98
N PHE A 684 -24.29 30.66 -16.68
CA PHE A 684 -22.88 30.78 -16.35
C PHE A 684 -22.39 32.22 -16.58
N THR A 685 -21.36 32.61 -15.82
CA THR A 685 -20.74 33.94 -15.92
C THR A 685 -19.29 33.84 -16.40
N ALA A 686 -18.56 34.94 -16.35
CA ALA A 686 -17.11 34.94 -16.60
C ALA A 686 -16.33 34.13 -15.55
N THR A 687 -16.91 33.97 -14.35
CA THR A 687 -16.29 33.31 -13.20
C THR A 687 -17.02 32.01 -12.90
N ALA A 688 -16.27 30.92 -12.81
CA ALA A 688 -16.83 29.62 -12.44
C ALA A 688 -17.38 29.71 -11.01
N THR A 689 -18.66 29.42 -10.84
CA THR A 689 -19.31 29.35 -9.52
C THR A 689 -19.99 28.00 -9.41
N ASP A 690 -19.85 27.35 -8.26
CA ASP A 690 -20.49 26.07 -8.01
C ASP A 690 -22.00 26.23 -7.98
N GLN A 691 -22.69 25.33 -8.67
CA GLN A 691 -24.14 25.20 -8.64
C GLN A 691 -24.49 23.75 -8.36
N THR A 692 -25.47 23.50 -7.51
CA THR A 692 -25.77 22.16 -6.99
C THR A 692 -27.24 21.80 -7.15
N TYR A 693 -27.51 20.51 -7.37
CA TYR A 693 -28.86 19.96 -7.42
C TYR A 693 -28.91 18.57 -6.80
N THR A 694 -29.87 18.30 -5.92
CA THR A 694 -30.10 16.98 -5.32
C THR A 694 -31.13 16.20 -6.13
N LEU A 695 -30.75 15.02 -6.62
CA LEU A 695 -31.64 14.12 -7.34
C LEU A 695 -32.79 13.65 -6.45
N THR A 696 -33.98 13.54 -7.04
CA THR A 696 -35.20 13.11 -6.35
C THR A 696 -35.61 11.67 -6.67
N LYS A 697 -34.86 10.99 -7.57
CA LYS A 697 -35.06 9.60 -7.97
C LYS A 697 -33.79 9.01 -8.60
N ASP A 698 -33.77 7.70 -8.78
CA ASP A 698 -32.67 6.92 -9.35
C ASP A 698 -32.59 7.05 -10.89
N TYR A 699 -31.38 6.99 -11.45
CA TYR A 699 -31.14 6.95 -12.90
C TYR A 699 -29.91 6.10 -13.23
N ASP A 700 -29.95 5.29 -14.29
CA ASP A 700 -28.77 4.51 -14.70
C ASP A 700 -27.68 5.38 -15.33
N GLU A 701 -28.08 6.45 -16.02
CA GLU A 701 -27.21 7.39 -16.74
C GLU A 701 -27.88 8.77 -16.77
N LEU A 702 -27.07 9.84 -16.75
CA LEU A 702 -27.54 11.22 -16.85
C LEU A 702 -26.76 11.98 -17.93
N TRP A 703 -27.32 13.10 -18.37
CA TRP A 703 -26.72 13.98 -19.36
C TRP A 703 -26.68 15.43 -18.88
N LEU A 704 -25.56 16.11 -19.13
CA LEU A 704 -25.50 17.57 -19.09
C LEU A 704 -25.60 18.12 -20.52
N VAL A 705 -26.65 18.88 -20.75
CA VAL A 705 -27.01 19.42 -22.06
C VAL A 705 -26.99 20.93 -22.00
N ARG A 706 -26.49 21.59 -23.05
CA ARG A 706 -26.39 23.05 -23.07
C ARG A 706 -27.75 23.71 -23.37
N ASP A 707 -28.08 24.78 -22.66
CA ASP A 707 -29.12 25.76 -23.05
C ASP A 707 -28.48 27.15 -23.22
N GLY A 708 -28.83 27.89 -24.27
CA GLY A 708 -28.26 29.21 -24.58
C GLY A 708 -27.78 29.40 -26.02
N ASN A 709 -26.98 30.44 -26.28
CA ASN A 709 -26.57 30.87 -27.63
C ASN A 709 -25.05 31.13 -27.76
N THR A 710 -24.26 30.61 -26.81
CA THR A 710 -22.79 30.62 -26.80
C THR A 710 -22.23 29.31 -26.24
N THR A 711 -20.92 29.09 -26.40
CA THR A 711 -20.20 27.93 -25.85
C THR A 711 -20.01 28.12 -24.35
N ALA A 712 -20.31 27.09 -23.55
CA ALA A 712 -19.96 27.03 -22.13
C ALA A 712 -18.74 26.12 -21.92
N THR A 713 -17.81 26.55 -21.07
CA THR A 713 -16.66 25.74 -20.66
C THR A 713 -16.94 25.22 -19.25
N ILE A 714 -17.21 23.93 -19.13
CA ILE A 714 -17.42 23.26 -17.86
C ILE A 714 -16.05 22.94 -17.25
N THR A 715 -15.82 23.45 -16.05
CA THR A 715 -14.54 23.32 -15.32
C THR A 715 -14.64 22.37 -14.14
N LYS A 716 -15.86 22.01 -13.72
CA LYS A 716 -16.13 21.09 -12.62
C LYS A 716 -17.44 20.34 -12.84
N ILE A 717 -17.40 19.03 -12.60
CA ILE A 717 -18.57 18.17 -12.45
C ILE A 717 -18.25 17.24 -11.28
N VAL A 718 -19.05 17.27 -10.23
CA VAL A 718 -18.89 16.43 -9.03
C VAL A 718 -20.24 15.84 -8.69
N ILE A 719 -20.28 14.55 -8.38
CA ILE A 719 -21.47 13.87 -7.89
C ILE A 719 -21.16 13.42 -6.47
N THR A 720 -21.91 13.92 -5.50
CA THR A 720 -21.76 13.53 -4.10
C THR A 720 -22.98 12.74 -3.70
N ARG A 721 -22.83 11.45 -3.39
CA ARG A 721 -23.89 10.67 -2.75
C ARG A 721 -23.87 10.97 -1.25
N PRO A 722 -24.86 11.67 -0.68
CA PRO A 722 -24.90 11.88 0.76
C PRO A 722 -25.08 10.52 1.43
N THR A 723 -24.11 10.08 2.20
CA THR A 723 -24.26 8.93 3.13
C THR A 723 -24.89 9.35 4.46
N GLY A 724 -25.57 10.50 4.46
CA GLY A 724 -26.27 11.08 5.59
C GLY A 724 -27.61 10.41 5.86
N ILE A 725 -27.83 10.12 7.13
CA ILE A 725 -29.05 9.57 7.71
C ILE A 725 -30.23 10.53 7.47
N ASP A 726 -31.00 10.32 6.40
CA ASP A 726 -32.23 11.10 6.16
C ASP A 726 -33.53 10.38 6.55
N ASN A 727 -33.45 9.16 7.09
CA ASN A 727 -34.61 8.43 7.62
C ASN A 727 -34.25 7.52 8.80
N VAL A 728 -33.68 8.04 9.89
CA VAL A 728 -33.85 7.33 11.18
C VAL A 728 -35.29 7.52 11.63
N GLY A 729 -36.12 6.49 11.39
CA GLY A 729 -37.28 6.28 12.22
C GLY A 729 -36.81 6.09 13.65
N THR A 730 -37.04 7.08 14.51
CA THR A 730 -36.68 6.98 15.93
C THR A 730 -37.67 6.05 16.63
N VAL A 731 -37.23 4.84 16.95
CA VAL A 731 -37.84 4.07 18.04
C VAL A 731 -37.29 4.62 19.34
N ILE A 732 -38.14 5.25 20.15
CA ILE A 732 -37.75 5.85 21.44
C ILE A 732 -37.93 4.82 22.55
N LEU A 733 -36.85 4.54 23.28
CA LEU A 733 -36.90 3.80 24.55
C LEU A 733 -36.79 4.73 25.78
N ASP A 734 -36.40 6.00 25.59
CA ASP A 734 -36.11 6.92 26.70
C ASP A 734 -36.60 8.36 26.42
N THR A 735 -37.58 8.81 27.21
CA THR A 735 -38.20 10.13 27.10
C THR A 735 -37.68 11.16 28.10
N GLU A 736 -36.85 10.76 29.07
CA GLU A 736 -36.43 11.64 30.17
C GLU A 736 -35.16 12.44 29.86
N HIS A 737 -34.33 11.92 28.95
CA HIS A 737 -33.00 12.44 28.68
C HIS A 737 -32.92 13.32 27.43
N MET A 738 -31.93 14.21 27.44
CA MET A 738 -31.61 15.10 26.32
C MET A 738 -30.44 14.51 25.53
N TYR A 739 -30.46 14.70 24.22
CA TYR A 739 -29.43 14.27 23.30
C TYR A 739 -29.04 15.45 22.42
N ASP A 740 -27.80 15.59 22.01
CA ASP A 740 -27.45 16.56 20.97
C ASP A 740 -27.81 16.02 19.58
N ILE A 741 -27.51 16.81 18.55
CA ILE A 741 -27.80 16.43 17.15
C ILE A 741 -26.95 15.26 16.65
N THR A 742 -25.90 14.87 17.37
CA THR A 742 -25.07 13.70 17.05
C THR A 742 -25.52 12.45 17.80
N GLY A 743 -26.65 12.52 18.52
CA GLY A 743 -27.21 11.39 19.28
C GLY A 743 -26.55 11.16 20.63
N ARG A 744 -25.65 12.04 21.08
CA ARG A 744 -24.98 11.92 22.39
C ARG A 744 -25.90 12.42 23.49
N ARG A 745 -26.05 11.65 24.57
CA ARG A 745 -26.78 12.09 25.77
C ARG A 745 -26.06 13.28 26.43
N ILE A 746 -26.81 14.34 26.71
CA ILE A 746 -26.33 15.56 27.35
C ILE A 746 -27.10 15.82 28.66
N ALA A 747 -26.39 16.27 29.69
CA ALA A 747 -27.01 16.67 30.95
C ALA A 747 -27.75 18.02 30.80
N SER A 748 -27.23 18.92 29.96
CA SER A 748 -27.82 20.21 29.59
C SER A 748 -27.21 20.72 28.28
N PRO A 749 -27.98 21.35 27.39
CA PRO A 749 -27.48 21.92 26.15
C PRO A 749 -26.76 23.27 26.40
N ALA A 750 -25.71 23.54 25.63
CA ALA A 750 -25.05 24.84 25.57
C ALA A 750 -25.96 25.91 24.93
N LYS A 751 -25.74 27.18 25.23
CA LYS A 751 -26.56 28.28 24.69
C LYS A 751 -26.57 28.26 23.15
N ARG A 752 -27.76 28.30 22.55
CA ARG A 752 -28.03 28.15 21.10
C ARG A 752 -27.71 26.77 20.51
N GLN A 753 -27.38 25.78 21.32
CA GLN A 753 -27.20 24.40 20.85
C GLN A 753 -28.56 23.78 20.52
N LEU A 754 -28.64 23.12 19.36
CA LEU A 754 -29.76 22.27 18.97
C LEU A 754 -29.65 20.94 19.73
N TYR A 755 -30.74 20.49 20.34
CA TYR A 755 -30.79 19.24 21.11
C TYR A 755 -32.15 18.55 20.93
N ILE A 756 -32.22 17.26 21.23
CA ILE A 756 -33.38 16.39 21.13
C ILE A 756 -33.80 15.99 22.55
N LYS A 757 -35.07 16.17 22.91
CA LYS A 757 -35.64 15.70 24.17
C LYS A 757 -37.05 15.20 23.94
N GLY A 758 -37.33 13.97 24.40
CA GLY A 758 -38.64 13.33 24.17
C GLY A 758 -39.00 13.22 22.69
N GLY A 759 -38.01 12.93 21.83
CA GLY A 759 -38.20 12.79 20.39
C GLY A 759 -38.42 14.09 19.60
N LYS A 760 -38.35 15.26 20.26
CA LYS A 760 -38.53 16.58 19.62
C LYS A 760 -37.23 17.36 19.63
N LYS A 761 -36.99 18.14 18.57
CA LYS A 761 -35.85 19.05 18.44
C LYS A 761 -36.14 20.38 19.15
N HIS A 762 -35.17 20.87 19.90
CA HIS A 762 -35.22 22.09 20.71
C HIS A 762 -33.94 22.89 20.50
N ILE A 763 -34.00 24.22 20.62
CA ILE A 763 -32.82 25.10 20.67
C ILE A 763 -32.73 25.69 22.07
N ALA A 764 -31.59 25.51 22.72
CA ALA A 764 -31.35 26.05 24.06
C ALA A 764 -31.25 27.59 24.01
N GLN A 765 -32.06 28.28 24.83
CA GLN A 765 -32.08 29.75 24.89
C GLN A 765 -30.91 30.35 25.66
#